data_AF-A0A6I4Z103-F1
#
_entry.id   AF-A0A6I4Z103-F1
#
_cell.length_a   1.000
_cell.length_b   1.000
_cell.length_c   1.000
_cell.angle_alpha   90.00
_cell.angle_beta   90.00
_cell.angle_gamma   90.00
#
_symmetry.space_group_name_H-M   'P 1'
#
loop_
_entity.id
_entity.type
_entity.pdbx_description
1 polymer ?
#
loop_
_entity_poly.entity_id
_entity_poly.type
_entity_poly.pdbx_seq_one_letter_code
_entity_poly.pdbx_strand_id
1 'polypeptide(L)'
;MNKFSSAQIAEQASAPVRWKLFDAAWYRRRYRAVLSDQERSADDQTLYNLWQQESVKNGRSPNRFFDEKWYLRHNGDVLKSIQNKGIFETGFQHYVDIGSRSCSAHWLFDIDTYLRNNSHISLRFIYKTGFVNGYDYFLKVGDLERQNPHRFFQQELFIRECLKDGVDFDCEKGGFDQYLALEHPKMGRVRTSWYFDPKWYLERYPNVETMIEEGQFETPLHHYLASDNIESFDPNPFFSEDYYRERYPDVREAIEKGVFRNGYAHFIASGVYEHRQPHEHVDLVGFAHSCDVKRLCALEKVDDIFALWVKKQEGEVTQTSEDAALATYQKLAIGHVGTALPSIFRSPLSFDHDEHPSLSVIVLSEGDYVSVAASLLALHQQNEVSYNVILVSNGNTEEKRRISQFTQGVQLIYPDTLISEAEQFKRGLEHAQSPYVVVMRAGMQPTAGALNAIKRAMFYRHIKGGSGPVMRADGRLCEAGSRLWRDGSITLKGEGRAVTETDLSYEAPLEAAQAGFFFGLRSAFLKALPSIEACGLEAGFVPLALSLRAQGLGCTYLPDVLVRDLTAKIPSIESKERQAQNIRRSFASVLMHHPLPQGGMWREGAMVSHVVMVFPHLPRKCEGGASRRIFHQIDAFLQNNWFVTIVGLENGEEDHLTVALDYPPTVECLLGDDAVAPLLTQRRGAVQLLWLNGAQTLTKIAPILRQDPSVVESVVLDTVTQEGGGLRAMEAHLRRLVGANDDQERLKRETASELSDAWMCQYIIAGDVAEEQLMRRLGFENVWLLPPVGMPLRRDVQQRGFHERSGLLFPLCIMRSGDAVHDGFDWFCLHVASYLKRHLSEDVPLWIGGYHHPSVDVRFYERFVALEGLSQPVPDHVLMEHCRVLVAPTRVLATQSSEIVEGAAYGIPSVMNSSQLEALQWEDRQEGLNGGFNDPQRFAQAVIDVYQNEDLWLSVQNHAYQKVSSENRLADFRQSFDDLLACVLGERTEEKMVSSCVRRSETRRFSPAPLRLRPEPISEGEEHPVSSHDAEESEDGEPDAPLQTRLGVELSQ
;
A
#
# COMPACT_ATOMS: atom_id res chain seq x y z
N MET A 1 -4.66 -19.41 20.55
CA MET A 1 -3.90 -18.78 21.67
C MET A 1 -4.75 -17.64 22.21
N ASN A 2 -4.88 -17.55 23.52
CA ASN A 2 -5.76 -16.58 24.16
C ASN A 2 -5.04 -15.24 24.28
N LYS A 3 -5.46 -14.25 23.49
CA LYS A 3 -5.11 -12.84 23.75
C LYS A 3 -5.67 -12.44 25.12
N PHE A 4 -4.93 -11.62 25.86
CA PHE A 4 -5.40 -11.09 27.13
C PHE A 4 -6.66 -10.24 26.90
N SER A 5 -7.68 -10.42 27.73
CA SER A 5 -8.83 -9.52 27.79
C SER A 5 -8.44 -8.20 28.43
N SER A 6 -9.19 -7.12 28.16
CA SER A 6 -8.92 -5.79 28.74
C SER A 6 -8.86 -5.79 30.27
N ALA A 7 -9.63 -6.68 30.92
CA ALA A 7 -9.60 -6.85 32.38
C ALA A 7 -8.28 -7.45 32.88
N GLN A 8 -7.74 -8.45 32.17
CA GLN A 8 -6.46 -9.06 32.53
C GLN A 8 -5.28 -8.12 32.26
N ILE A 9 -5.37 -7.27 31.21
CA ILE A 9 -4.35 -6.24 30.95
C ILE A 9 -4.31 -5.21 32.09
N ALA A 10 -5.47 -4.77 32.59
CA ALA A 10 -5.53 -3.84 33.72
C ALA A 10 -4.98 -4.46 35.02
N GLU A 11 -5.20 -5.76 35.24
CA GLU A 11 -4.60 -6.49 36.36
C GLU A 11 -3.06 -6.51 36.25
N GLN A 12 -2.51 -6.80 35.07
CA GLN A 12 -1.07 -6.77 34.82
C GLN A 12 -0.47 -5.36 35.02
N ALA A 13 -1.18 -4.30 34.67
CA ALA A 13 -0.71 -2.93 34.88
C ALA A 13 -0.48 -2.61 36.36
N SER A 14 -1.28 -3.18 37.26
CA SER A 14 -1.14 -2.98 38.71
C SER A 14 0.06 -3.71 39.34
N ALA A 15 0.63 -4.70 38.63
CA ALA A 15 1.79 -5.44 39.11
C ALA A 15 3.06 -4.58 39.14
N PRO A 16 4.03 -4.86 40.04
CA PRO A 16 5.27 -4.11 40.11
C PRO A 16 6.04 -4.15 38.78
N VAL A 17 6.72 -3.05 38.47
CA VAL A 17 7.48 -2.86 37.23
C VAL A 17 8.72 -3.77 37.23
N ARG A 18 8.75 -4.77 36.34
CA ARG A 18 9.76 -5.85 36.37
C ARG A 18 11.19 -5.36 36.23
N TRP A 19 11.45 -4.42 35.31
CA TRP A 19 12.79 -3.87 35.08
C TRP A 19 13.29 -2.98 36.24
N LYS A 20 12.43 -2.59 37.18
CA LYS A 20 12.82 -1.80 38.37
C LYS A 20 13.24 -2.67 39.56
N LEU A 21 12.89 -3.96 39.54
CA LEU A 21 13.15 -4.89 40.65
C LEU A 21 14.56 -5.45 40.59
N PHE A 22 15.16 -5.73 41.74
CA PHE A 22 16.44 -6.44 41.82
C PHE A 22 16.24 -7.94 41.72
N ASP A 23 16.99 -8.62 40.85
CA ASP A 23 16.91 -10.07 40.68
C ASP A 23 18.16 -10.75 41.25
N ALA A 24 18.07 -11.17 42.51
CA ALA A 24 19.17 -11.78 43.23
C ALA A 24 19.60 -13.14 42.65
N ALA A 25 18.68 -13.91 42.06
CA ALA A 25 19.00 -15.22 41.49
C ALA A 25 19.77 -15.07 40.17
N TRP A 26 19.32 -14.17 39.30
CA TRP A 26 20.02 -13.82 38.07
C TRP A 26 21.37 -13.14 38.37
N TYR A 27 21.41 -12.17 39.29
CA TYR A 27 22.65 -11.45 39.65
C TYR A 27 23.76 -12.40 40.12
N ARG A 28 23.43 -13.37 40.97
CA ARG A 28 24.38 -14.40 41.42
C ARG A 28 24.90 -15.26 40.28
N ARG A 29 24.03 -15.61 39.33
CA ARG A 29 24.37 -16.41 38.15
C ARG A 29 25.29 -15.63 37.20
N ARG A 30 24.91 -14.39 36.89
CA ARG A 30 25.58 -13.50 35.93
C ARG A 30 26.98 -13.08 36.37
N TYR A 31 27.13 -12.73 37.66
CA TYR A 31 28.37 -12.16 38.19
C TYR A 31 29.21 -13.17 38.99
N ARG A 32 28.87 -14.47 38.97
CA ARG A 32 29.52 -15.53 39.77
C ARG A 32 31.06 -15.44 39.83
N ALA A 33 31.70 -15.15 38.69
CA ALA A 33 33.15 -15.06 38.57
C ALA A 33 33.77 -13.86 39.31
N VAL A 34 33.00 -12.78 39.49
CA VAL A 34 33.48 -11.49 40.04
C VAL A 34 32.84 -11.10 41.38
N LEU A 35 31.92 -11.91 41.92
CA LEU A 35 31.34 -11.69 43.25
C LEU A 35 32.36 -11.96 44.35
N SER A 36 32.40 -11.06 45.34
CA SER A 36 33.15 -11.24 46.57
C SER A 36 32.56 -12.37 47.42
N ASP A 37 33.34 -12.92 48.35
CA ASP A 37 32.86 -13.98 49.25
C ASP A 37 31.70 -13.52 50.15
N GLN A 38 31.64 -12.22 50.45
CA GLN A 38 30.53 -11.59 51.16
C GLN A 38 29.25 -11.55 50.31
N GLU A 39 29.35 -11.14 49.03
CA GLU A 39 28.20 -11.15 48.11
C GLU A 39 27.69 -12.58 47.82
N ARG A 40 28.58 -13.57 47.74
CA ARG A 40 28.22 -14.98 47.47
C ARG A 40 27.40 -15.62 48.59
N SER A 41 27.65 -15.21 49.83
CA SER A 41 27.02 -15.78 51.03
C SER A 41 25.88 -14.93 51.60
N ALA A 42 25.67 -13.72 51.08
CA ALA A 42 24.59 -12.82 51.48
C ALA A 42 23.19 -13.37 51.12
N ASP A 43 22.21 -13.10 51.99
CA ASP A 43 20.79 -13.25 51.65
C ASP A 43 20.37 -12.19 50.61
N ASP A 44 19.17 -12.36 50.01
CA ASP A 44 18.74 -11.52 48.89
C ASP A 44 18.62 -10.03 49.26
N GLN A 45 18.19 -9.73 50.49
CA GLN A 45 18.07 -8.35 50.96
C GLN A 45 19.43 -7.71 51.22
N THR A 46 20.37 -8.46 51.81
CA THR A 46 21.74 -7.98 52.03
C THR A 46 22.46 -7.79 50.70
N LEU A 47 22.26 -8.70 49.74
CA LEU A 47 22.84 -8.59 48.40
C LEU A 47 22.32 -7.34 47.65
N TYR A 48 21.03 -7.02 47.78
CA TYR A 48 20.46 -5.78 47.23
C TYR A 48 21.12 -4.53 47.84
N ASN A 49 21.26 -4.50 49.17
CA ASN A 49 21.88 -3.37 49.86
C ASN A 49 23.35 -3.19 49.46
N LEU A 50 24.10 -4.29 49.30
CA LEU A 50 25.48 -4.29 48.82
C LEU A 50 25.55 -3.77 47.38
N TRP A 51 24.68 -4.26 46.50
CA TRP A 51 24.60 -3.75 45.12
C TRP A 51 24.33 -2.25 45.09
N GLN A 52 23.38 -1.72 45.88
CA GLN A 52 23.12 -0.29 45.92
C GLN A 52 24.37 0.52 46.31
N GLN A 53 25.10 0.08 47.34
CA GLN A 53 26.30 0.76 47.83
C GLN A 53 27.48 0.70 46.84
N GLU A 54 27.60 -0.39 46.06
CA GLU A 54 28.73 -0.62 45.15
C GLU A 54 28.41 -0.37 43.66
N SER A 55 27.14 -0.12 43.32
CA SER A 55 26.63 0.01 41.95
C SER A 55 27.42 1.06 41.13
N VAL A 56 27.74 2.18 41.76
CA VAL A 56 28.51 3.31 41.19
C VAL A 56 29.93 2.91 40.77
N LYS A 57 30.55 1.94 41.47
CA LYS A 57 31.93 1.51 41.22
C LYS A 57 32.04 0.35 40.25
N ASN A 58 31.04 -0.53 40.22
CA ASN A 58 31.16 -1.82 39.55
C ASN A 58 30.41 -1.91 38.22
N GLY A 59 29.50 -0.96 37.91
CA GLY A 59 28.77 -0.92 36.64
C GLY A 59 27.97 -2.20 36.34
N ARG A 60 27.44 -2.84 37.39
CA ARG A 60 26.70 -4.12 37.32
C ARG A 60 25.20 -3.86 37.29
N SER A 61 24.53 -4.50 36.33
CA SER A 61 23.08 -4.44 36.18
C SER A 61 22.35 -5.07 37.38
N PRO A 62 21.21 -4.51 37.81
CA PRO A 62 20.41 -5.06 38.91
C PRO A 62 19.59 -6.29 38.55
N ASN A 63 19.27 -6.47 37.27
CA ASN A 63 18.42 -7.53 36.76
C ASN A 63 18.69 -7.74 35.27
N ARG A 64 18.07 -8.76 34.69
CA ARG A 64 18.21 -9.15 33.28
C ARG A 64 17.52 -8.22 32.27
N PHE A 65 16.67 -7.30 32.73
CA PHE A 65 15.89 -6.41 31.86
C PHE A 65 16.54 -5.04 31.67
N PHE A 66 17.70 -4.79 32.27
CA PHE A 66 18.43 -3.54 32.11
C PHE A 66 19.93 -3.81 31.96
N ASP A 67 20.54 -3.24 30.93
CA ASP A 67 21.99 -3.37 30.68
C ASP A 67 22.70 -2.03 30.93
N GLU A 68 23.35 -1.91 32.09
CA GLU A 68 24.04 -0.69 32.51
C GLU A 68 25.17 -0.29 31.54
N LYS A 69 25.97 -1.26 31.09
CA LYS A 69 27.13 -0.97 30.22
C LYS A 69 26.67 -0.52 28.85
N TRP A 70 25.73 -1.24 28.26
CA TRP A 70 25.16 -0.89 26.97
C TRP A 70 24.40 0.45 27.04
N TYR A 71 23.60 0.67 28.07
CA TYR A 71 22.80 1.89 28.25
C TYR A 71 23.66 3.15 28.28
N LEU A 72 24.76 3.11 29.05
CA LEU A 72 25.68 4.24 29.15
C LEU A 72 26.46 4.51 27.85
N ARG A 73 26.81 3.46 27.10
CA ARG A 73 27.45 3.62 25.79
C ARG A 73 26.51 4.24 24.77
N HIS A 74 25.26 3.75 24.73
CA HIS A 74 24.26 4.22 23.79
C HIS A 74 23.82 5.67 24.08
N ASN A 75 23.79 6.05 25.37
CA ASN A 75 23.41 7.40 25.82
C ASN A 75 24.64 8.16 26.34
N GLY A 76 25.51 8.60 25.41
CA GLY A 76 26.78 9.25 25.75
C GLY A 76 26.64 10.59 26.49
N ASP A 77 25.48 11.24 26.40
CA ASP A 77 25.11 12.41 27.20
C ASP A 77 24.88 12.06 28.67
N VAL A 78 24.23 10.93 28.96
CA VAL A 78 24.05 10.39 30.31
C VAL A 78 25.41 10.01 30.91
N LEU A 79 26.25 9.34 30.13
CA LEU A 79 27.62 9.01 30.56
C LEU A 79 28.41 10.28 30.94
N LYS A 80 28.35 11.32 30.10
CA LYS A 80 28.98 12.62 30.40
C LYS A 80 28.37 13.30 31.63
N SER A 81 27.06 13.15 31.86
CA SER A 81 26.37 13.71 33.03
C SER A 81 26.85 13.06 34.33
N ILE A 82 26.99 11.73 34.34
CA ILE A 82 27.52 10.96 35.48
C ILE A 82 28.98 11.35 35.74
N GLN A 83 29.82 11.43 34.70
CA GLN A 83 31.24 11.75 34.83
C GLN A 83 31.52 13.20 35.25
N ASN A 84 30.77 14.18 34.72
CA ASN A 84 31.13 15.60 34.84
C ASN A 84 30.25 16.42 35.80
N LYS A 85 28.98 16.03 36.03
CA LYS A 85 28.01 16.85 36.77
C LYS A 85 27.40 16.15 37.99
N GLY A 86 27.54 14.83 38.11
CA GLY A 86 27.10 14.06 39.29
C GLY A 86 25.59 14.10 39.55
N ILE A 87 24.75 14.40 38.54
CA ILE A 87 23.29 14.49 38.69
C ILE A 87 22.68 13.09 38.91
N PHE A 88 23.26 12.09 38.24
CA PHE A 88 22.90 10.68 38.38
C PHE A 88 24.15 9.89 38.76
N GLU A 89 23.97 8.85 39.58
CA GLU A 89 25.06 7.99 40.02
C GLU A 89 25.28 6.80 39.08
N THR A 90 24.22 6.32 38.42
CA THR A 90 24.23 5.19 37.48
C THR A 90 23.29 5.46 36.31
N GLY A 91 23.50 4.73 35.20
CA GLY A 91 22.58 4.70 34.07
C GLY A 91 21.20 4.16 34.46
N PHE A 92 21.17 3.15 35.34
CA PHE A 92 19.93 2.61 35.89
C PHE A 92 19.12 3.68 36.64
N GLN A 93 19.77 4.48 37.49
CA GLN A 93 19.09 5.58 38.21
C GLN A 93 18.51 6.60 37.23
N HIS A 94 19.29 7.00 36.21
CA HIS A 94 18.81 7.89 35.16
C HIS A 94 17.59 7.32 34.44
N TYR A 95 17.60 6.04 34.09
CA TYR A 95 16.49 5.38 33.40
C TYR A 95 15.22 5.35 34.26
N VAL A 96 15.34 5.00 35.54
CA VAL A 96 14.23 4.97 36.49
C VAL A 96 13.59 6.35 36.66
N ASP A 97 14.40 7.40 36.76
CA ASP A 97 13.90 8.75 37.06
C ASP A 97 13.33 9.47 35.84
N ILE A 98 14.00 9.37 34.68
CA ILE A 98 13.67 10.17 33.48
C ILE A 98 13.71 9.31 32.21
N GLY A 99 14.74 8.48 32.05
CA GLY A 99 15.04 7.79 30.79
C GLY A 99 13.97 6.79 30.32
N SER A 100 13.12 6.27 31.21
CA SER A 100 12.05 5.35 30.88
C SER A 100 11.05 5.87 29.83
N ARG A 101 11.01 7.18 29.57
CA ARG A 101 10.12 7.79 28.56
C ARG A 101 10.73 7.87 27.16
N SER A 102 12.06 7.90 27.04
CA SER A 102 12.73 8.28 25.79
C SER A 102 13.91 7.40 25.41
N CYS A 103 14.40 6.56 26.31
CA CYS A 103 15.53 5.68 26.09
C CYS A 103 15.06 4.21 26.15
N SER A 104 15.78 3.32 25.48
CA SER A 104 15.61 1.87 25.64
C SER A 104 16.42 1.38 26.85
N ALA A 105 15.84 0.49 27.66
CA ALA A 105 16.52 -0.10 28.82
C ALA A 105 17.53 -1.19 28.46
N HIS A 106 17.35 -1.85 27.32
CA HIS A 106 18.03 -3.09 26.98
C HIS A 106 18.27 -3.19 25.47
N TRP A 107 19.41 -3.76 25.06
CA TRP A 107 19.83 -3.90 23.67
C TRP A 107 18.92 -4.79 22.81
N LEU A 108 18.15 -5.67 23.44
CA LEU A 108 17.22 -6.60 22.78
C LEU A 108 15.76 -6.11 22.74
N PHE A 109 15.51 -4.86 23.10
CA PHE A 109 14.18 -4.27 23.00
C PHE A 109 14.25 -2.89 22.35
N ASP A 110 13.46 -2.71 21.31
CA ASP A 110 13.31 -1.42 20.65
C ASP A 110 11.82 -1.08 20.55
N ILE A 111 11.43 0.02 21.20
CA ILE A 111 10.01 0.38 21.29
C ILE A 111 9.42 0.72 19.93
N ASP A 112 10.20 1.37 19.06
CA ASP A 112 9.75 1.78 17.74
C ASP A 112 9.50 0.54 16.87
N THR A 113 10.43 -0.42 16.85
CA THR A 113 10.26 -1.73 16.18
C THR A 113 9.11 -2.54 16.78
N TYR A 114 8.98 -2.58 18.11
CA TYR A 114 7.92 -3.34 18.77
C TYR A 114 6.54 -2.81 18.42
N LEU A 115 6.34 -1.49 18.44
CA LEU A 115 5.08 -0.88 18.03
C LEU A 115 4.84 -1.00 16.51
N ARG A 116 5.89 -1.15 15.67
CA ARG A 116 5.75 -1.40 14.20
C ARG A 116 5.07 -2.72 13.96
N ASN A 117 5.53 -3.74 14.64
CA ASN A 117 5.00 -5.09 14.48
C ASN A 117 3.64 -5.27 15.18
N ASN A 118 3.25 -4.34 16.05
CA ASN A 118 2.02 -4.39 16.85
C ASN A 118 1.18 -3.11 16.72
N SER A 119 0.78 -2.77 15.49
CA SER A 119 0.04 -1.53 15.13
C SER A 119 -1.29 -1.32 15.87
N HIS A 120 -1.84 -2.36 16.49
CA HIS A 120 -3.04 -2.28 17.32
C HIS A 120 -2.80 -1.66 18.72
N ILE A 121 -1.55 -1.38 19.09
CA ILE A 121 -1.12 -0.85 20.39
C ILE A 121 -0.50 0.54 20.19
N SER A 122 -0.92 1.53 20.98
CA SER A 122 -0.35 2.90 20.98
C SER A 122 0.24 3.29 22.33
N LEU A 123 1.15 4.28 22.36
CA LEU A 123 1.72 4.76 23.62
C LEU A 123 0.64 5.33 24.54
N ARG A 124 -0.38 5.97 23.98
CA ARG A 124 -1.52 6.49 24.75
C ARG A 124 -2.32 5.38 25.41
N PHE A 125 -2.56 4.26 24.71
CA PHE A 125 -3.21 3.10 25.30
C PHE A 125 -2.40 2.55 26.49
N ILE A 126 -1.09 2.43 26.32
CA ILE A 126 -0.15 1.97 27.36
C ILE A 126 -0.22 2.89 28.59
N TYR A 127 -0.18 4.21 28.41
CA TYR A 127 -0.24 5.16 29.53
C TYR A 127 -1.63 5.20 30.19
N LYS A 128 -2.73 5.19 29.41
CA LYS A 128 -4.10 5.17 29.96
C LYS A 128 -4.41 3.93 30.79
N THR A 129 -3.80 2.80 30.45
CA THR A 129 -3.97 1.54 31.17
C THR A 129 -3.12 1.44 32.43
N GLY A 130 -2.19 2.38 32.65
CA GLY A 130 -1.40 2.50 33.88
C GLY A 130 0.00 1.90 33.80
N PHE A 131 0.47 1.46 32.63
CA PHE A 131 1.86 1.03 32.45
C PHE A 131 2.80 2.24 32.40
N VAL A 132 4.04 2.04 32.86
CA VAL A 132 5.04 3.12 32.90
C VAL A 132 5.54 3.51 31.52
N ASN A 133 5.74 2.53 30.63
CA ASN A 133 6.18 2.69 29.25
C ASN A 133 5.89 1.41 28.46
N GLY A 134 6.18 1.43 27.14
CA GLY A 134 5.95 0.25 26.31
C GLY A 134 6.82 -0.96 26.65
N TYR A 135 7.99 -0.76 27.29
CA TYR A 135 8.80 -1.87 27.75
C TYR A 135 8.17 -2.60 28.95
N ASP A 136 7.58 -1.86 29.90
CA ASP A 136 6.80 -2.44 31.00
C ASP A 136 5.58 -3.23 30.49
N TYR A 137 4.88 -2.69 29.48
CA TYR A 137 3.79 -3.40 28.80
C TYR A 137 4.27 -4.69 28.16
N PHE A 138 5.36 -4.64 27.38
CA PHE A 138 5.92 -5.82 26.72
C PHE A 138 6.29 -6.91 27.73
N LEU A 139 7.06 -6.58 28.78
CA LEU A 139 7.53 -7.58 29.75
C LEU A 139 6.41 -8.27 30.53
N LYS A 140 5.23 -7.63 30.68
CA LYS A 140 4.10 -8.16 31.44
C LYS A 140 3.04 -8.82 30.56
N VAL A 141 2.84 -8.32 29.34
CA VAL A 141 1.78 -8.78 28.42
C VAL A 141 2.39 -9.30 27.12
N GLY A 142 3.13 -8.45 26.40
CA GLY A 142 3.65 -8.76 25.06
C GLY A 142 4.50 -10.03 24.98
N ASP A 143 5.35 -10.28 25.98
CA ASP A 143 6.19 -11.47 26.04
C ASP A 143 5.39 -12.77 26.21
N LEU A 144 4.32 -12.73 27.01
CA LEU A 144 3.42 -13.87 27.19
C LEU A 144 2.53 -14.11 25.96
N GLU A 145 2.20 -13.04 25.23
CA GLU A 145 1.48 -13.12 23.96
C GLU A 145 2.37 -13.49 22.76
N ARG A 146 3.64 -13.84 23.00
CA ARG A 146 4.62 -14.22 21.97
C ARG A 146 4.89 -13.12 20.94
N GLN A 147 4.78 -11.87 21.33
CA GLN A 147 5.06 -10.74 20.46
C GLN A 147 6.58 -10.52 20.35
N ASN A 148 7.07 -10.14 19.17
CA ASN A 148 8.50 -9.97 18.92
C ASN A 148 9.00 -8.60 19.43
N PRO A 149 9.93 -8.55 20.41
CA PRO A 149 10.45 -7.29 20.97
C PRO A 149 11.43 -6.57 20.06
N HIS A 150 12.07 -7.29 19.15
CA HIS A 150 13.13 -6.78 18.28
C HIS A 150 13.22 -7.66 17.03
N ARG A 151 13.63 -7.08 15.89
CA ARG A 151 13.91 -7.81 14.65
C ARG A 151 14.90 -8.99 14.80
N PHE A 152 15.84 -8.93 15.75
CA PHE A 152 16.79 -10.01 16.03
C PHE A 152 16.27 -11.06 17.04
N PHE A 153 15.04 -10.91 17.51
CA PHE A 153 14.42 -11.84 18.46
C PHE A 153 12.96 -12.12 18.11
N GLN A 154 12.76 -13.21 17.39
CA GLN A 154 11.48 -13.78 17.02
C GLN A 154 11.14 -14.92 17.99
N GLN A 155 10.09 -14.74 18.79
CA GLN A 155 9.77 -15.67 19.89
C GLN A 155 9.44 -17.08 19.39
N GLU A 156 8.53 -17.19 18.41
CA GLU A 156 8.14 -18.47 17.83
C GLU A 156 9.32 -19.22 17.22
N LEU A 157 10.24 -18.52 16.56
CA LEU A 157 11.44 -19.14 16.00
C LEU A 157 12.34 -19.67 17.11
N PHE A 158 12.62 -18.84 18.13
CA PHE A 158 13.42 -19.24 19.29
C PHE A 158 12.85 -20.49 19.97
N ILE A 159 11.54 -20.52 20.22
CA ILE A 159 10.86 -21.68 20.85
C ILE A 159 11.00 -22.92 19.97
N ARG A 160 10.73 -22.79 18.67
CA ARG A 160 10.84 -23.89 17.70
C ARG A 160 12.25 -24.49 17.69
N GLU A 161 13.27 -23.64 17.64
CA GLU A 161 14.66 -24.08 17.60
C GLU A 161 15.12 -24.65 18.95
N CYS A 162 14.63 -24.14 20.09
CA CYS A 162 14.85 -24.78 21.40
C CYS A 162 14.31 -26.21 21.43
N LEU A 163 13.07 -26.42 20.97
CA LEU A 163 12.47 -27.75 20.92
C LEU A 163 13.21 -28.69 19.96
N LYS A 164 13.67 -28.17 18.82
CA LYS A 164 14.46 -28.91 17.82
C LYS A 164 15.82 -29.36 18.37
N ASP A 165 16.51 -28.48 19.10
CA ASP A 165 17.83 -28.76 19.70
C ASP A 165 17.73 -29.47 21.07
N GLY A 166 16.51 -29.83 21.52
CA GLY A 166 16.26 -30.54 22.78
C GLY A 166 16.59 -29.72 24.02
N VAL A 167 16.45 -28.38 23.94
CA VAL A 167 16.62 -27.45 25.06
C VAL A 167 15.29 -27.32 25.80
N ASP A 168 15.29 -27.56 27.11
CA ASP A 168 14.09 -27.49 27.94
C ASP A 168 13.51 -26.07 27.95
N PHE A 169 12.22 -25.92 27.65
CA PHE A 169 11.56 -24.61 27.50
C PHE A 169 10.20 -24.62 28.21
N ASP A 170 9.98 -23.63 29.09
CA ASP A 170 8.73 -23.49 29.82
C ASP A 170 7.71 -22.68 29.00
N CYS A 171 6.66 -23.35 28.51
CA CYS A 171 5.61 -22.73 27.71
C CYS A 171 4.73 -21.74 28.51
N GLU A 172 4.76 -21.76 29.85
CA GLU A 172 4.02 -20.83 30.70
C GLU A 172 4.74 -19.48 30.87
N LYS A 173 6.04 -19.43 30.56
CA LYS A 173 6.85 -18.22 30.58
C LYS A 173 7.06 -17.64 29.19
N GLY A 174 7.33 -16.34 29.15
CA GLY A 174 7.69 -15.63 27.94
C GLY A 174 9.03 -16.10 27.37
N GLY A 175 9.20 -15.99 26.05
CA GLY A 175 10.43 -16.43 25.39
C GLY A 175 11.59 -15.48 25.69
N PHE A 176 11.29 -14.19 25.78
CA PHE A 176 12.27 -13.15 26.07
C PHE A 176 12.80 -13.26 27.51
N ASP A 177 11.92 -13.44 28.51
CA ASP A 177 12.31 -13.64 29.91
C ASP A 177 13.26 -14.84 30.07
N GLN A 178 12.94 -15.98 29.46
CA GLN A 178 13.78 -17.18 29.53
C GLN A 178 15.11 -17.03 28.81
N TYR A 179 15.13 -16.39 27.63
CA TYR A 179 16.35 -16.15 26.89
C TYR A 179 17.33 -15.27 27.67
N LEU A 180 16.85 -14.21 28.34
CA LEU A 180 17.71 -13.32 29.15
C LEU A 180 18.05 -13.91 30.54
N ALA A 181 17.22 -14.82 31.06
CA ALA A 181 17.54 -15.53 32.30
C ALA A 181 18.70 -16.52 32.11
N LEU A 182 18.86 -17.08 30.90
CA LEU A 182 19.87 -18.07 30.53
C LEU A 182 19.96 -19.21 31.56
N GLU A 183 18.81 -19.74 31.99
CA GLU A 183 18.80 -20.81 32.99
C GLU A 183 19.48 -22.07 32.46
N HIS A 184 19.36 -22.29 31.16
CA HIS A 184 20.07 -23.31 30.41
C HIS A 184 21.06 -22.64 29.42
N PRO A 185 22.39 -22.80 29.56
CA PRO A 185 23.38 -22.10 28.74
C PRO A 185 23.26 -22.29 27.22
N LYS A 186 22.65 -23.40 26.78
CA LYS A 186 22.39 -23.63 25.35
C LYS A 186 21.35 -22.68 24.75
N MET A 187 20.43 -22.12 25.54
CA MET A 187 19.41 -21.16 25.04
C MET A 187 20.05 -19.97 24.34
N GLY A 188 21.18 -19.46 24.87
CA GLY A 188 21.92 -18.35 24.28
C GLY A 188 22.56 -18.65 22.91
N ARG A 189 22.62 -19.93 22.50
CA ARG A 189 23.22 -20.40 21.24
C ARG A 189 22.17 -20.84 20.21
N VAL A 190 20.90 -20.83 20.58
CA VAL A 190 19.78 -21.15 19.70
C VAL A 190 19.50 -19.94 18.80
N ARG A 191 19.10 -20.18 17.55
CA ARG A 191 18.74 -19.12 16.62
C ARG A 191 17.50 -18.36 17.11
N THR A 192 17.60 -17.03 17.09
CA THR A 192 16.53 -16.13 17.52
C THR A 192 15.92 -15.32 16.38
N SER A 193 16.55 -15.25 15.21
CA SER A 193 16.00 -14.58 14.01
C SER A 193 16.62 -15.13 12.74
N TRP A 194 16.04 -14.81 11.58
CA TRP A 194 16.63 -15.06 10.27
C TRP A 194 17.72 -14.06 9.89
N TYR A 195 17.90 -12.99 10.67
CA TYR A 195 18.89 -11.92 10.42
C TYR A 195 20.23 -12.19 11.12
N PHE A 196 20.30 -13.16 12.02
CA PHE A 196 21.50 -13.50 12.77
C PHE A 196 21.60 -15.01 12.99
N ASP A 197 22.72 -15.60 12.59
CA ASP A 197 23.00 -17.02 12.80
C ASP A 197 24.03 -17.21 13.92
N PRO A 198 23.62 -17.62 15.14
CA PRO A 198 24.56 -17.79 16.24
C PRO A 198 25.55 -18.95 16.05
N LYS A 199 25.19 -20.01 15.32
CA LYS A 199 26.06 -21.17 15.10
C LYS A 199 27.16 -20.78 14.12
N TRP A 200 26.78 -20.21 12.98
CA TRP A 200 27.74 -19.70 12.00
C TRP A 200 28.62 -18.58 12.56
N TYR A 201 28.05 -17.66 13.35
CA TYR A 201 28.79 -16.55 13.94
C TYR A 201 29.94 -17.02 14.85
N LEU A 202 29.69 -18.04 15.68
CA LEU A 202 30.72 -18.63 16.54
C LEU A 202 31.76 -19.45 15.77
N GLU A 203 31.36 -20.11 14.69
CA GLU A 203 32.29 -20.80 13.78
C GLU A 203 33.21 -19.80 13.05
N ARG A 204 32.67 -18.66 12.65
CA ARG A 204 33.41 -17.58 11.96
C ARG A 204 34.32 -16.80 12.90
N TYR A 205 33.88 -16.55 14.14
CA TYR A 205 34.60 -15.75 15.14
C TYR A 205 34.84 -16.53 16.45
N PRO A 206 35.78 -17.49 16.50
CA PRO A 206 36.02 -18.33 17.68
C PRO A 206 36.44 -17.56 18.94
N ASN A 207 37.03 -16.38 18.78
CA ASN A 207 37.40 -15.48 19.89
C ASN A 207 36.18 -14.99 20.69
N VAL A 208 35.00 -14.91 20.06
CA VAL A 208 33.76 -14.53 20.74
C VAL A 208 33.36 -15.58 21.78
N GLU A 209 33.59 -16.87 21.51
CA GLU A 209 33.32 -17.93 22.49
C GLU A 209 34.14 -17.70 23.76
N THR A 210 35.42 -17.36 23.63
CA THR A 210 36.29 -17.04 24.78
C THR A 210 35.78 -15.82 25.56
N MET A 211 35.32 -14.77 24.88
CA MET A 211 34.75 -13.59 25.55
C MET A 211 33.44 -13.90 26.31
N ILE A 212 32.65 -14.86 25.82
CA ILE A 212 31.44 -15.35 26.50
C ILE A 212 31.83 -16.20 27.72
N GLU A 213 32.82 -17.08 27.60
CA GLU A 213 33.34 -17.90 28.71
C GLU A 213 33.96 -17.04 29.82
N GLU A 214 34.64 -15.96 29.47
CA GLU A 214 35.18 -14.96 30.41
C GLU A 214 34.08 -14.06 31.02
N GLY A 215 32.83 -14.16 30.53
CA GLY A 215 31.69 -13.41 31.03
C GLY A 215 31.63 -11.94 30.58
N GLN A 216 32.42 -11.56 29.57
CA GLN A 216 32.36 -10.21 28.98
C GLN A 216 31.03 -9.97 28.27
N PHE A 217 30.58 -10.96 27.50
CA PHE A 217 29.27 -11.00 26.84
C PHE A 217 28.48 -12.24 27.28
N GLU A 218 27.17 -12.24 27.04
CA GLU A 218 26.28 -13.32 27.52
C GLU A 218 25.98 -14.36 26.44
N THR A 219 25.78 -13.88 25.22
CA THR A 219 25.42 -14.68 24.06
C THR A 219 26.13 -14.12 22.82
N PRO A 220 26.23 -14.90 21.73
CA PRO A 220 26.76 -14.40 20.46
C PRO A 220 25.95 -13.19 19.95
N LEU A 221 24.63 -13.21 20.16
CA LEU A 221 23.76 -12.10 19.80
C LEU A 221 24.03 -10.85 20.65
N HIS A 222 24.28 -11.02 21.95
CA HIS A 222 24.68 -9.92 22.83
C HIS A 222 26.01 -9.32 22.36
N HIS A 223 27.00 -10.15 22.02
CA HIS A 223 28.26 -9.67 21.43
C HIS A 223 27.99 -8.84 20.17
N TYR A 224 27.20 -9.36 19.23
CA TYR A 224 26.90 -8.65 17.98
C TYR A 224 26.19 -7.31 18.21
N LEU A 225 25.23 -7.23 19.12
CA LEU A 225 24.42 -6.02 19.33
C LEU A 225 25.03 -4.99 20.29
N ALA A 226 25.99 -5.38 21.15
CA ALA A 226 26.56 -4.52 22.18
C ALA A 226 28.08 -4.31 22.10
N SER A 227 28.78 -4.91 21.13
CA SER A 227 30.22 -4.69 20.89
C SER A 227 30.50 -3.30 20.30
N ASP A 228 31.73 -2.81 20.45
CA ASP A 228 32.15 -1.49 19.97
C ASP A 228 32.74 -1.53 18.54
N ASN A 229 33.20 -2.70 18.07
CA ASN A 229 33.86 -2.88 16.77
C ASN A 229 32.97 -3.65 15.76
N ILE A 230 31.67 -3.34 15.70
CA ILE A 230 30.68 -4.15 14.95
C ILE A 230 30.92 -4.11 13.42
N GLU A 231 31.54 -3.05 12.89
CA GLU A 231 31.88 -2.94 11.46
C GLU A 231 32.79 -4.06 10.93
N SER A 232 33.42 -4.82 11.83
CA SER A 232 34.29 -5.96 11.49
C SER A 232 33.60 -7.32 11.63
N PHE A 233 32.31 -7.35 11.97
CA PHE A 233 31.57 -8.59 12.22
C PHE A 233 30.35 -8.73 11.32
N ASP A 234 30.37 -9.78 10.50
CA ASP A 234 29.23 -10.20 9.70
C ASP A 234 28.24 -10.97 10.59
N PRO A 235 26.92 -10.71 10.51
CA PRO A 235 25.91 -11.33 11.37
C PRO A 235 25.47 -12.73 10.91
N ASN A 236 25.68 -13.05 9.64
CA ASN A 236 25.22 -14.26 8.97
C ASN A 236 26.05 -14.46 7.68
N PRO A 237 26.02 -15.65 7.04
CA PRO A 237 26.82 -15.94 5.85
C PRO A 237 26.41 -15.16 4.58
N PHE A 238 25.37 -14.34 4.65
CA PHE A 238 24.68 -13.78 3.49
C PHE A 238 24.72 -12.26 3.44
N PHE A 239 25.38 -11.64 4.42
CA PHE A 239 25.72 -10.23 4.43
C PHE A 239 27.21 -10.07 4.69
N SER A 240 27.86 -9.18 3.97
CA SER A 240 29.27 -8.82 4.20
C SER A 240 29.42 -7.32 4.36
N GLU A 241 29.91 -6.89 5.53
CA GLU A 241 30.18 -5.47 5.82
C GLU A 241 31.18 -4.88 4.82
N ASP A 242 32.30 -5.57 4.59
CA ASP A 242 33.36 -5.11 3.69
C ASP A 242 32.84 -4.91 2.26
N TYR A 243 32.15 -5.92 1.73
CA TYR A 243 31.56 -5.86 0.38
C TYR A 243 30.52 -4.74 0.27
N TYR A 244 29.63 -4.62 1.24
CA TYR A 244 28.52 -3.67 1.19
C TYR A 244 29.01 -2.21 1.22
N ARG A 245 30.03 -1.92 2.05
CA ARG A 245 30.66 -0.59 2.14
C ARG A 245 31.47 -0.22 0.90
N GLU A 246 32.16 -1.19 0.30
CA GLU A 246 32.91 -0.96 -0.94
C GLU A 246 31.96 -0.71 -2.13
N ARG A 247 30.84 -1.45 -2.18
CA ARG A 247 29.86 -1.34 -3.26
C ARG A 247 29.04 -0.05 -3.21
N TYR A 248 28.73 0.44 -2.00
CA TYR A 248 27.83 1.59 -1.77
C TYR A 248 28.56 2.72 -1.01
N PRO A 249 29.22 3.65 -1.73
CA PRO A 249 29.96 4.76 -1.11
C PRO A 249 29.11 5.69 -0.24
N ASP A 250 27.83 5.85 -0.57
CA ASP A 250 26.83 6.62 0.20
C ASP A 250 26.61 6.02 1.59
N VAL A 251 26.58 4.70 1.70
CA VAL A 251 26.45 3.99 2.99
C VAL A 251 27.72 4.17 3.82
N ARG A 252 28.90 4.05 3.20
CA ARG A 252 30.18 4.29 3.90
C ARG A 252 30.22 5.70 4.48
N GLU A 253 29.84 6.71 3.71
CA GLU A 253 29.78 8.10 4.17
C GLU A 253 28.75 8.28 5.31
N ALA A 254 27.60 7.61 5.23
CA ALA A 254 26.59 7.64 6.29
C ALA A 254 27.09 7.00 7.61
N ILE A 255 27.90 5.94 7.53
CA ILE A 255 28.54 5.31 8.70
C ILE A 255 29.61 6.24 9.29
N GLU A 256 30.47 6.83 8.45
CA GLU A 256 31.51 7.79 8.88
C GLU A 256 30.90 9.04 9.56
N LYS A 257 29.71 9.46 9.11
CA LYS A 257 28.93 10.54 9.73
C LYS A 257 28.15 10.10 10.98
N GLY A 258 28.18 8.82 11.33
CA GLY A 258 27.48 8.25 12.48
C GLY A 258 25.96 8.16 12.34
N VAL A 259 25.43 8.21 11.11
CA VAL A 259 23.98 8.05 10.84
C VAL A 259 23.55 6.61 11.06
N PHE A 260 24.36 5.66 10.60
CA PHE A 260 24.18 4.24 10.85
C PHE A 260 25.40 3.68 11.58
N ARG A 261 25.18 2.72 12.48
CA ARG A 261 26.27 2.10 13.24
C ARG A 261 27.17 1.17 12.40
N ASN A 262 26.66 0.63 11.30
CA ASN A 262 27.35 -0.27 10.37
C ASN A 262 26.53 -0.42 9.08
N GLY A 263 27.08 -1.10 8.07
CA GLY A 263 26.43 -1.35 6.79
C GLY A 263 25.19 -2.22 6.94
N TYR A 264 25.20 -3.19 7.86
CA TYR A 264 24.05 -4.06 8.08
C TYR A 264 22.84 -3.32 8.65
N ALA A 265 23.06 -2.34 9.53
CA ALA A 265 21.99 -1.49 10.05
C ALA A 265 21.32 -0.67 8.94
N HIS A 266 22.12 -0.12 8.01
CA HIS A 266 21.57 0.53 6.82
C HIS A 266 20.81 -0.47 5.95
N PHE A 267 21.39 -1.64 5.68
CA PHE A 267 20.76 -2.66 4.84
C PHE A 267 19.40 -3.08 5.39
N ILE A 268 19.33 -3.39 6.68
CA ILE A 268 18.09 -3.76 7.36
C ILE A 268 17.06 -2.60 7.36
N ALA A 269 17.51 -1.36 7.54
CA ALA A 269 16.61 -0.20 7.61
C ALA A 269 16.07 0.24 6.23
N SER A 270 16.89 0.12 5.19
CA SER A 270 16.62 0.71 3.87
C SER A 270 17.09 -0.19 2.73
N GLY A 271 18.31 -0.72 2.80
CA GLY A 271 18.91 -1.45 1.68
C GLY A 271 18.15 -2.70 1.21
N VAL A 272 17.43 -3.40 2.11
CA VAL A 272 16.61 -4.57 1.76
C VAL A 272 15.40 -4.17 0.91
N TYR A 273 14.77 -3.04 1.23
CA TYR A 273 13.62 -2.49 0.49
C TYR A 273 14.04 -1.83 -0.82
N GLU A 274 15.29 -1.39 -0.91
CA GLU A 274 15.92 -0.91 -2.14
C GLU A 274 16.48 -2.04 -3.02
N HIS A 275 16.31 -3.30 -2.60
CA HIS A 275 16.89 -4.49 -3.24
C HIS A 275 18.42 -4.42 -3.44
N ARG A 276 19.13 -3.68 -2.58
CA ARG A 276 20.60 -3.59 -2.63
C ARG A 276 21.22 -4.96 -2.35
N GLN A 277 22.23 -5.31 -3.15
CA GLN A 277 22.99 -6.55 -2.99
C GLN A 277 23.79 -6.57 -1.66
N PRO A 278 23.48 -7.47 -0.70
CA PRO A 278 24.15 -7.52 0.61
C PRO A 278 25.50 -8.25 0.63
N HIS A 279 25.74 -9.11 -0.37
CA HIS A 279 26.95 -9.92 -0.52
C HIS A 279 27.12 -10.30 -2.00
N GLU A 280 28.36 -10.55 -2.44
CA GLU A 280 28.72 -10.95 -3.82
C GLU A 280 27.83 -12.05 -4.44
N HIS A 281 27.36 -13.03 -3.64
CA HIS A 281 26.59 -14.17 -4.12
C HIS A 281 25.08 -14.09 -3.83
N VAL A 282 24.60 -12.94 -3.33
CA VAL A 282 23.20 -12.74 -2.96
C VAL A 282 22.54 -11.77 -3.93
N ASP A 283 21.86 -12.30 -4.94
CA ASP A 283 21.08 -11.50 -5.90
C ASP A 283 19.61 -11.39 -5.46
N LEU A 284 19.27 -10.30 -4.76
CA LEU A 284 17.90 -10.04 -4.32
C LEU A 284 16.99 -9.60 -5.48
N VAL A 285 17.51 -8.89 -6.47
CA VAL A 285 16.73 -8.42 -7.63
C VAL A 285 16.29 -9.61 -8.48
N GLY A 286 17.24 -10.48 -8.87
CA GLY A 286 16.93 -11.70 -9.61
C GLY A 286 16.03 -12.64 -8.81
N PHE A 287 16.20 -12.71 -7.49
CA PHE A 287 15.32 -13.50 -6.64
C PHE A 287 13.89 -12.94 -6.61
N ALA A 288 13.72 -11.62 -6.50
CA ALA A 288 12.41 -10.95 -6.54
C ALA A 288 11.66 -11.21 -7.86
N HIS A 289 12.36 -11.25 -8.98
CA HIS A 289 11.76 -11.58 -10.28
C HIS A 289 11.42 -13.07 -10.44
N SER A 290 12.03 -13.96 -9.64
CA SER A 290 11.83 -15.40 -9.76
C SER A 290 10.60 -15.93 -9.02
N CYS A 291 10.02 -15.16 -8.10
CA CYS A 291 8.90 -15.62 -7.27
C CYS A 291 7.98 -14.47 -6.81
N ASP A 292 6.76 -14.82 -6.40
CA ASP A 292 5.86 -13.89 -5.73
C ASP A 292 6.31 -13.69 -4.27
N VAL A 293 7.22 -12.73 -4.07
CA VAL A 293 7.85 -12.44 -2.78
C VAL A 293 6.81 -12.18 -1.70
N LYS A 294 5.78 -11.37 -1.95
CA LYS A 294 4.78 -11.00 -0.94
C LYS A 294 3.99 -12.20 -0.48
N ARG A 295 3.50 -12.99 -1.44
CA ARG A 295 2.75 -14.21 -1.13
C ARG A 295 3.61 -15.17 -0.31
N LEU A 296 4.87 -15.36 -0.71
CA LEU A 296 5.78 -16.26 -0.01
C LEU A 296 6.16 -15.73 1.38
N CYS A 297 6.44 -14.43 1.54
CA CYS A 297 6.68 -13.81 2.83
C CYS A 297 5.48 -13.99 3.78
N ALA A 298 4.26 -13.80 3.29
CA ALA A 298 3.03 -14.02 4.06
C ALA A 298 2.82 -15.48 4.45
N LEU A 299 3.04 -16.43 3.52
CA LEU A 299 2.92 -17.87 3.78
C LEU A 299 3.98 -18.36 4.78
N GLU A 300 5.22 -17.89 4.61
CA GLU A 300 6.38 -18.30 5.39
C GLU A 300 6.57 -17.49 6.68
N LYS A 301 5.72 -16.47 6.92
CA LYS A 301 5.72 -15.55 8.06
C LYS A 301 7.09 -14.89 8.29
N VAL A 302 7.65 -14.29 7.25
CA VAL A 302 8.91 -13.53 7.29
C VAL A 302 8.69 -12.07 6.92
N ASP A 303 9.50 -11.17 7.47
CA ASP A 303 9.25 -9.72 7.37
C ASP A 303 9.67 -9.13 6.00
N ASP A 304 10.67 -9.70 5.34
CA ASP A 304 11.23 -9.17 4.08
C ASP A 304 11.82 -10.24 3.15
N ILE A 305 12.23 -9.80 1.95
CA ILE A 305 12.81 -10.65 0.91
C ILE A 305 14.14 -11.29 1.33
N PHE A 306 14.93 -10.62 2.18
CA PHE A 306 16.20 -11.15 2.63
C PHE A 306 15.98 -12.33 3.59
N ALA A 307 15.09 -12.18 4.57
CA ALA A 307 14.71 -13.28 5.45
C ALA A 307 14.11 -14.47 4.67
N LEU A 308 13.30 -14.20 3.63
CA LEU A 308 12.78 -15.24 2.72
C LEU A 308 13.91 -15.96 1.97
N TRP A 309 14.89 -15.20 1.46
CA TRP A 309 16.05 -15.73 0.76
C TRP A 309 16.87 -16.64 1.69
N VAL A 310 17.14 -16.21 2.93
CA VAL A 310 17.88 -17.01 3.93
C VAL A 310 17.15 -18.32 4.19
N LYS A 311 15.85 -18.24 4.45
CA LYS A 311 15.00 -19.41 4.69
C LYS A 311 14.97 -20.38 3.50
N LYS A 312 14.99 -19.84 2.27
CA LYS A 312 15.05 -20.65 1.03
C LYS A 312 16.37 -21.38 0.89
N GLN A 313 17.51 -20.72 1.13
CA GLN A 313 18.82 -21.37 1.03
C GLN A 313 19.00 -22.50 2.03
N GLU A 314 18.37 -22.38 3.20
CA GLU A 314 18.39 -23.40 4.23
C GLU A 314 17.35 -24.51 4.03
N GLY A 315 16.59 -24.49 2.92
CA GLY A 315 15.60 -25.52 2.59
C GLY A 315 14.33 -25.49 3.45
N GLU A 316 14.08 -24.39 4.16
CA GLU A 316 12.92 -24.19 5.04
C GLU A 316 11.73 -23.55 4.33
N VAL A 317 11.86 -23.21 3.04
CA VAL A 317 10.75 -22.76 2.18
C VAL A 317 10.20 -23.95 1.40
N THR A 318 8.89 -24.15 1.50
CA THR A 318 8.22 -25.22 0.76
C THR A 318 8.23 -24.87 -0.72
N GLN A 319 9.09 -25.52 -1.51
CA GLN A 319 9.06 -25.34 -2.97
C GLN A 319 7.64 -25.65 -3.47
N THR A 320 7.03 -24.71 -4.20
CA THR A 320 5.90 -25.02 -5.07
C THR A 320 6.34 -26.19 -5.96
N SER A 321 5.75 -27.36 -5.75
CA SER A 321 6.09 -28.59 -6.48
C SER A 321 6.06 -28.37 -7.99
N GLU A 322 6.89 -29.11 -8.73
CA GLU A 322 6.78 -29.18 -10.21
C GLU A 322 5.31 -29.39 -10.60
N ASP A 323 4.81 -28.58 -11.54
CA ASP A 323 3.44 -28.63 -12.03
C ASP A 323 3.10 -30.07 -12.45
N ALA A 324 2.22 -30.74 -11.68
CA ALA A 324 1.82 -32.09 -11.98
C ALA A 324 1.06 -32.14 -13.33
N ALA A 325 1.03 -33.29 -14.00
CA ALA A 325 0.22 -33.44 -15.21
C ALA A 325 -1.26 -33.12 -14.92
N LEU A 326 -1.96 -32.45 -15.85
CA LEU A 326 -3.38 -32.06 -15.72
C LEU A 326 -4.29 -33.21 -15.25
N ALA A 327 -4.03 -34.43 -15.71
CA ALA A 327 -4.77 -35.62 -15.31
C ALA A 327 -4.69 -35.91 -13.79
N THR A 328 -3.59 -35.56 -13.14
CA THR A 328 -3.40 -35.70 -11.69
C THR A 328 -4.27 -34.69 -10.94
N TYR A 329 -4.26 -33.42 -11.36
CA TYR A 329 -5.14 -32.38 -10.78
C TYR A 329 -6.62 -32.73 -10.94
N GLN A 330 -7.03 -33.22 -12.11
CA GLN A 330 -8.41 -33.69 -12.33
C GLN A 330 -8.78 -34.84 -11.38
N LYS A 331 -7.91 -35.85 -11.23
CA LYS A 331 -8.13 -36.95 -10.29
C LYS A 331 -8.25 -36.47 -8.85
N LEU A 332 -7.39 -35.54 -8.42
CA LEU A 332 -7.43 -34.97 -7.07
C LEU A 332 -8.72 -34.16 -6.83
N ALA A 333 -9.12 -33.33 -7.79
CA ALA A 333 -10.34 -32.54 -7.68
C ALA A 333 -11.60 -33.41 -7.62
N ILE A 334 -11.69 -34.44 -8.47
CA ILE A 334 -12.76 -35.45 -8.43
C ILE A 334 -12.72 -36.22 -7.11
N GLY A 335 -11.53 -36.60 -6.64
CA GLY A 335 -11.32 -37.27 -5.36
C GLY A 335 -11.82 -36.44 -4.18
N HIS A 336 -11.59 -35.13 -4.19
CA HIS A 336 -12.07 -34.21 -3.15
C HIS A 336 -13.60 -34.18 -3.08
N VAL A 337 -14.29 -34.12 -4.23
CA VAL A 337 -15.75 -34.24 -4.29
C VAL A 337 -16.20 -35.58 -3.70
N GLY A 338 -15.50 -36.68 -4.05
CA GLY A 338 -15.74 -38.00 -3.48
C GLY A 338 -15.61 -38.05 -1.95
N THR A 339 -14.62 -37.38 -1.37
CA THR A 339 -14.43 -37.29 0.08
C THR A 339 -15.50 -36.45 0.79
N ALA A 340 -16.12 -35.50 0.09
CA ALA A 340 -17.17 -34.66 0.64
C ALA A 340 -18.55 -35.36 0.65
N LEU A 341 -18.78 -36.32 -0.25
CA LEU A 341 -20.07 -37.03 -0.39
C LEU A 341 -20.63 -37.58 0.94
N PRO A 342 -19.87 -38.30 1.79
CA PRO A 342 -20.42 -38.81 3.06
C PRO A 342 -20.96 -37.73 3.99
N SER A 343 -20.34 -36.54 4.00
CA SER A 343 -20.80 -35.40 4.79
C SER A 343 -22.07 -34.79 4.21
N ILE A 344 -22.16 -34.69 2.89
CA ILE A 344 -23.33 -34.15 2.16
C ILE A 344 -24.55 -35.08 2.30
N PHE A 345 -24.35 -36.40 2.33
CA PHE A 345 -25.44 -37.34 2.62
C PHE A 345 -25.94 -37.26 4.06
N ARG A 346 -25.10 -36.82 5.02
CA ARG A 346 -25.51 -36.60 6.42
C ARG A 346 -26.22 -35.25 6.60
N SER A 347 -25.81 -34.25 5.83
CA SER A 347 -26.38 -32.90 5.83
C SER A 347 -26.64 -32.48 4.38
N PRO A 348 -27.85 -32.76 3.84
CA PRO A 348 -28.21 -32.42 2.46
C PRO A 348 -28.02 -30.93 2.14
N LEU A 349 -27.62 -30.64 0.90
CA LEU A 349 -27.49 -29.29 0.38
C LEU A 349 -28.88 -28.67 0.19
N SER A 350 -29.17 -27.58 0.89
CA SER A 350 -30.41 -26.82 0.68
C SER A 350 -30.20 -25.68 -0.33
N PHE A 351 -31.15 -25.54 -1.26
CA PHE A 351 -31.27 -24.47 -2.25
C PHE A 351 -32.60 -23.72 -2.07
N ASP A 352 -32.94 -23.42 -0.82
CA ASP A 352 -34.08 -22.57 -0.50
C ASP A 352 -33.87 -21.17 -1.10
N HIS A 353 -34.91 -20.63 -1.71
CA HIS A 353 -34.89 -19.35 -2.43
C HIS A 353 -36.19 -18.59 -2.16
N ASP A 354 -36.18 -17.29 -2.43
CA ASP A 354 -37.35 -16.45 -2.29
C ASP A 354 -38.40 -16.81 -3.34
N GLU A 355 -39.67 -16.40 -3.14
CA GLU A 355 -40.76 -16.58 -4.12
C GLU A 355 -40.40 -16.01 -5.52
N HIS A 356 -39.49 -15.03 -5.56
CA HIS A 356 -38.96 -14.45 -6.78
C HIS A 356 -37.42 -14.48 -6.78
N PRO A 357 -36.79 -15.58 -7.25
CA PRO A 357 -35.35 -15.70 -7.25
C PRO A 357 -34.71 -14.64 -8.15
N SER A 358 -33.56 -14.10 -7.73
CA SER A 358 -32.80 -13.12 -8.51
C SER A 358 -32.21 -13.73 -9.78
N LEU A 359 -31.80 -15.00 -9.76
CA LEU A 359 -31.23 -15.72 -10.90
C LEU A 359 -31.87 -17.13 -11.03
N SER A 360 -31.90 -17.67 -12.24
CA SER A 360 -32.18 -19.09 -12.49
C SER A 360 -30.94 -19.77 -13.07
N VAL A 361 -30.45 -20.82 -12.40
CA VAL A 361 -29.25 -21.56 -12.81
C VAL A 361 -29.67 -22.88 -13.45
N ILE A 362 -29.36 -23.05 -14.73
CA ILE A 362 -29.61 -24.28 -15.51
C ILE A 362 -28.31 -25.07 -15.60
N VAL A 363 -28.33 -26.31 -15.09
CA VAL A 363 -27.20 -27.25 -15.17
C VAL A 363 -27.52 -28.34 -16.20
N LEU A 364 -26.71 -28.44 -17.24
CA LEU A 364 -26.82 -29.46 -18.30
C LEU A 364 -25.91 -30.64 -17.98
N SER A 365 -26.42 -31.87 -18.04
CA SER A 365 -25.65 -33.08 -17.69
C SER A 365 -25.88 -34.22 -18.67
N GLU A 366 -24.79 -34.88 -19.07
CA GLU A 366 -24.82 -36.14 -19.83
C GLU A 366 -24.97 -37.38 -18.93
N GLY A 367 -25.27 -37.19 -17.63
CA GLY A 367 -25.49 -38.27 -16.67
C GLY A 367 -24.27 -38.67 -15.83
N ASP A 368 -23.27 -37.78 -15.71
CA ASP A 368 -22.16 -37.99 -14.79
C ASP A 368 -22.46 -37.44 -13.38
N TYR A 369 -22.81 -38.39 -12.50
CA TYR A 369 -23.13 -38.15 -11.10
C TYR A 369 -22.09 -37.29 -10.36
N VAL A 370 -20.79 -37.54 -10.57
CA VAL A 370 -19.74 -36.86 -9.80
C VAL A 370 -19.62 -35.40 -10.25
N SER A 371 -19.71 -35.15 -11.54
CA SER A 371 -19.74 -33.81 -12.12
C SER A 371 -20.96 -33.01 -11.65
N VAL A 372 -22.14 -33.63 -11.58
CA VAL A 372 -23.34 -32.98 -11.03
C VAL A 372 -23.14 -32.62 -9.55
N ALA A 373 -22.65 -33.56 -8.73
CA ALA A 373 -22.40 -33.30 -7.32
C ALA A 373 -21.38 -32.16 -7.12
N ALA A 374 -20.32 -32.12 -7.94
CA ALA A 374 -19.30 -31.07 -7.90
C ALA A 374 -19.88 -29.67 -8.19
N SER A 375 -20.75 -29.56 -9.19
CA SER A 375 -21.43 -28.31 -9.54
C SER A 375 -22.40 -27.85 -8.46
N LEU A 376 -23.21 -28.77 -7.90
CA LEU A 376 -24.16 -28.45 -6.85
C LEU A 376 -23.46 -28.02 -5.55
N LEU A 377 -22.35 -28.66 -5.18
CA LEU A 377 -21.50 -28.22 -4.08
C LEU A 377 -21.01 -26.77 -4.25
N ALA A 378 -20.51 -26.43 -5.45
CA ALA A 378 -20.01 -25.09 -5.75
C ALA A 378 -21.13 -24.05 -5.76
N LEU A 379 -22.32 -24.41 -6.25
CA LEU A 379 -23.49 -23.55 -6.18
C LEU A 379 -23.92 -23.33 -4.72
N HIS A 380 -23.96 -24.36 -3.88
CA HIS A 380 -24.36 -24.22 -2.47
C HIS A 380 -23.45 -23.26 -1.67
N GLN A 381 -22.22 -23.00 -2.11
CA GLN A 381 -21.33 -22.01 -1.50
C GLN A 381 -21.67 -20.54 -1.86
N GLN A 382 -22.65 -20.30 -2.73
CA GLN A 382 -23.07 -18.96 -3.20
C GLN A 382 -24.09 -18.30 -2.26
N ASN A 383 -23.73 -18.11 -0.99
CA ASN A 383 -24.65 -17.72 0.09
C ASN A 383 -25.28 -16.31 -0.03
N GLU A 384 -24.77 -15.44 -0.91
CA GLU A 384 -25.20 -14.03 -1.01
C GLU A 384 -26.30 -13.77 -2.07
N VAL A 385 -26.73 -14.81 -2.79
CA VAL A 385 -27.65 -14.67 -3.93
C VAL A 385 -28.83 -15.63 -3.77
N SER A 386 -30.04 -15.11 -3.95
CA SER A 386 -31.26 -15.89 -4.07
C SER A 386 -31.42 -16.40 -5.50
N TYR A 387 -31.33 -17.71 -5.72
CA TYR A 387 -31.43 -18.33 -7.05
C TYR A 387 -32.08 -19.70 -6.99
N ASN A 388 -32.76 -20.10 -8.06
CA ASN A 388 -33.29 -21.46 -8.20
C ASN A 388 -32.40 -22.29 -9.14
N VAL A 389 -32.23 -23.58 -8.81
CA VAL A 389 -31.39 -24.51 -9.59
C VAL A 389 -32.26 -25.51 -10.36
N ILE A 390 -32.00 -25.63 -11.66
CA ILE A 390 -32.69 -26.54 -12.57
C ILE A 390 -31.65 -27.46 -13.19
N LEU A 391 -31.67 -28.74 -12.80
CA LEU A 391 -30.82 -29.77 -13.39
C LEU A 391 -31.58 -30.47 -14.50
N VAL A 392 -31.03 -30.46 -15.71
CA VAL A 392 -31.52 -31.27 -16.84
C VAL A 392 -30.47 -32.32 -17.16
N SER A 393 -30.76 -33.58 -16.88
CA SER A 393 -29.79 -34.69 -16.99
C SER A 393 -30.29 -35.79 -17.90
N ASN A 394 -29.41 -36.26 -18.79
CA ASN A 394 -29.55 -37.51 -19.56
C ASN A 394 -29.21 -38.76 -18.72
N GLY A 395 -28.91 -38.61 -17.43
CA GLY A 395 -28.56 -39.72 -16.56
C GLY A 395 -29.72 -40.65 -16.21
N ASN A 396 -29.39 -41.72 -15.49
CA ASN A 396 -30.34 -42.79 -15.19
C ASN A 396 -31.16 -42.53 -13.91
N THR A 397 -32.15 -43.38 -13.65
CA THR A 397 -33.02 -43.29 -12.47
C THR A 397 -32.24 -43.37 -11.15
N GLU A 398 -31.10 -44.07 -11.12
CA GLU A 398 -30.24 -44.17 -9.94
C GLU A 398 -29.51 -42.86 -9.65
N GLU A 399 -29.02 -42.17 -10.68
CA GLU A 399 -28.47 -40.82 -10.55
C GLU A 399 -29.52 -39.86 -9.95
N LYS A 400 -30.74 -39.85 -10.53
CA LYS A 400 -31.87 -39.05 -10.03
C LYS A 400 -32.17 -39.33 -8.56
N ARG A 401 -32.20 -40.62 -8.17
CA ARG A 401 -32.46 -41.05 -6.80
C ARG A 401 -31.37 -40.60 -5.83
N ARG A 402 -30.10 -40.66 -6.23
CA ARG A 402 -28.98 -40.24 -5.36
C ARG A 402 -28.95 -38.74 -5.19
N ILE A 403 -29.15 -37.97 -6.26
CA ILE A 403 -29.18 -36.51 -6.19
C ILE A 403 -30.31 -36.04 -5.27
N SER A 404 -31.51 -36.62 -5.42
CA SER A 404 -32.64 -36.26 -4.55
C SER A 404 -32.44 -36.62 -3.07
N GLN A 405 -31.50 -37.51 -2.73
CA GLN A 405 -31.17 -37.84 -1.34
C GLN A 405 -30.28 -36.81 -0.66
N PHE A 406 -29.43 -36.09 -1.41
CA PHE A 406 -28.49 -35.12 -0.85
C PHE A 406 -28.79 -33.67 -1.23
N THR A 407 -29.86 -33.40 -1.96
CA THR A 407 -30.29 -32.03 -2.31
C THR A 407 -31.73 -31.76 -1.91
N GLN A 408 -32.01 -30.53 -1.49
CA GLN A 408 -33.35 -29.98 -1.30
C GLN A 408 -33.50 -28.69 -2.11
N GLY A 409 -34.67 -28.44 -2.71
CA GLY A 409 -34.92 -27.22 -3.50
C GLY A 409 -34.42 -27.23 -4.95
N VAL A 410 -33.74 -28.30 -5.42
CA VAL A 410 -33.30 -28.44 -6.81
C VAL A 410 -34.42 -29.04 -7.68
N GLN A 411 -34.69 -28.42 -8.82
CA GLN A 411 -35.63 -28.96 -9.81
C GLN A 411 -34.94 -29.97 -10.73
N LEU A 412 -35.34 -31.24 -10.65
CA LEU A 412 -34.73 -32.34 -11.39
C LEU A 412 -35.56 -32.72 -12.63
N ILE A 413 -35.03 -32.48 -13.82
CA ILE A 413 -35.63 -32.83 -15.12
C ILE A 413 -34.84 -33.99 -15.74
N TYR A 414 -35.49 -35.15 -15.82
CA TYR A 414 -34.94 -36.39 -16.38
C TYR A 414 -35.83 -36.87 -17.53
N PRO A 415 -35.42 -36.65 -18.79
CA PRO A 415 -36.14 -37.11 -19.97
C PRO A 415 -36.18 -38.64 -20.07
N ASP A 416 -37.25 -39.19 -20.65
CA ASP A 416 -37.37 -40.65 -20.89
C ASP A 416 -36.45 -41.16 -22.02
N THR A 417 -36.01 -40.27 -22.90
CA THR A 417 -35.08 -40.57 -24.00
C THR A 417 -33.89 -39.62 -23.97
N LEU A 418 -32.74 -40.07 -24.44
CA LEU A 418 -31.56 -39.21 -24.62
C LEU A 418 -31.92 -38.03 -25.54
N ILE A 419 -31.71 -36.82 -25.03
CA ILE A 419 -31.94 -35.57 -25.76
C ILE A 419 -30.63 -34.81 -25.97
N SER A 420 -30.58 -33.98 -27.01
CA SER A 420 -29.41 -33.12 -27.27
C SER A 420 -29.27 -32.03 -26.20
N GLU A 421 -28.06 -31.49 -26.02
CA GLU A 421 -27.83 -30.35 -25.11
C GLU A 421 -28.72 -29.14 -25.42
N ALA A 422 -29.03 -28.88 -26.71
CA ALA A 422 -29.93 -27.81 -27.11
C ALA A 422 -31.37 -28.02 -26.57
N GLU A 423 -31.86 -29.26 -26.63
CA GLU A 423 -33.16 -29.64 -26.05
C GLU A 423 -33.12 -29.65 -24.52
N GLN A 424 -32.00 -30.02 -23.89
CA GLN A 424 -31.82 -29.89 -22.45
C GLN A 424 -31.92 -28.42 -22.02
N PHE A 425 -31.21 -27.52 -22.72
CA PHE A 425 -31.24 -26.08 -22.47
C PHE A 425 -32.65 -25.50 -22.59
N LYS A 426 -33.39 -25.86 -23.65
CA LYS A 426 -34.78 -25.46 -23.85
C LYS A 426 -35.67 -25.85 -22.66
N ARG A 427 -35.63 -27.12 -22.24
CA ARG A 427 -36.43 -27.60 -21.10
C ARG A 427 -36.05 -26.90 -19.81
N GLY A 428 -34.76 -26.61 -19.60
CA GLY A 428 -34.30 -25.81 -18.47
C GLY A 428 -34.87 -24.39 -18.49
N LEU A 429 -34.86 -23.75 -19.66
CA LEU A 429 -35.32 -22.37 -19.86
C LEU A 429 -36.84 -22.19 -19.65
N GLU A 430 -37.63 -23.21 -20.00
CA GLU A 430 -39.07 -23.25 -19.75
C GLU A 430 -39.40 -23.18 -18.24
N HIS A 431 -38.54 -23.79 -17.41
CA HIS A 431 -38.70 -23.83 -15.96
C HIS A 431 -37.95 -22.72 -15.20
N ALA A 432 -37.20 -21.87 -15.91
CA ALA A 432 -36.56 -20.69 -15.31
C ALA A 432 -37.61 -19.73 -14.75
N GLN A 433 -37.39 -19.23 -13.54
CA GLN A 433 -38.33 -18.36 -12.83
C GLN A 433 -37.87 -16.89 -12.85
N SER A 434 -36.57 -16.64 -12.95
CA SER A 434 -35.98 -15.31 -13.03
C SER A 434 -35.94 -14.78 -14.48
N PRO A 435 -36.01 -13.46 -14.71
CA PRO A 435 -35.63 -12.82 -15.98
C PRO A 435 -34.17 -13.05 -16.38
N TYR A 436 -33.30 -13.41 -15.44
CA TYR A 436 -31.87 -13.58 -15.61
C TYR A 436 -31.48 -15.05 -15.45
N VAL A 437 -30.83 -15.61 -16.46
CA VAL A 437 -30.53 -17.04 -16.54
C VAL A 437 -29.03 -17.24 -16.65
N VAL A 438 -28.51 -18.15 -15.84
CA VAL A 438 -27.16 -18.70 -15.96
C VAL A 438 -27.30 -20.12 -16.48
N VAL A 439 -26.55 -20.48 -17.51
CA VAL A 439 -26.47 -21.84 -18.03
C VAL A 439 -25.04 -22.35 -17.85
N MET A 440 -24.92 -23.56 -17.31
CA MET A 440 -23.64 -24.21 -17.09
C MET A 440 -23.69 -25.72 -17.37
N ARG A 441 -22.56 -26.34 -17.67
CA ARG A 441 -22.42 -27.81 -17.73
C ARG A 441 -22.08 -28.40 -16.37
N ALA A 442 -22.53 -29.62 -16.11
CA ALA A 442 -22.12 -30.40 -14.96
C ALA A 442 -20.60 -30.58 -14.94
N GLY A 443 -19.98 -30.45 -13.76
CA GLY A 443 -18.53 -30.49 -13.58
C GLY A 443 -17.89 -29.10 -13.47
N MET A 444 -18.63 -28.05 -13.82
CA MET A 444 -18.21 -26.68 -13.59
C MET A 444 -18.49 -26.21 -12.16
N GLN A 445 -17.56 -25.45 -11.60
CA GLN A 445 -17.56 -24.96 -10.23
C GLN A 445 -17.31 -23.45 -10.21
N PRO A 446 -18.37 -22.63 -10.15
CA PRO A 446 -18.23 -21.19 -9.93
C PRO A 446 -17.55 -20.94 -8.57
N THR A 447 -16.58 -20.03 -8.52
CA THR A 447 -15.93 -19.66 -7.25
C THR A 447 -16.89 -18.85 -6.38
N ALA A 448 -16.60 -18.74 -5.08
CA ALA A 448 -17.37 -17.88 -4.18
C ALA A 448 -17.52 -16.46 -4.75
N GLY A 449 -18.75 -15.94 -4.77
CA GLY A 449 -19.06 -14.60 -5.27
C GLY A 449 -19.34 -14.50 -6.78
N ALA A 450 -19.07 -15.54 -7.58
CA ALA A 450 -19.28 -15.50 -9.03
C ALA A 450 -20.74 -15.19 -9.42
N LEU A 451 -21.73 -15.81 -8.75
CA LEU A 451 -23.14 -15.49 -9.02
C LEU A 451 -23.53 -14.08 -8.57
N ASN A 452 -22.88 -13.55 -7.53
CA ASN A 452 -23.10 -12.18 -7.06
C ASN A 452 -22.57 -11.18 -8.08
N ALA A 453 -21.41 -11.44 -8.67
CA ALA A 453 -20.86 -10.64 -9.77
C ALA A 453 -21.82 -10.60 -10.98
N ILE A 454 -22.39 -11.75 -11.37
CA ILE A 454 -23.40 -11.81 -12.45
C ILE A 454 -24.65 -11.00 -12.06
N LYS A 455 -25.19 -11.19 -10.85
CA LYS A 455 -26.35 -10.42 -10.36
C LYS A 455 -26.07 -8.92 -10.44
N ARG A 456 -24.94 -8.44 -9.93
CA ARG A 456 -24.57 -7.02 -9.97
C ARG A 456 -24.47 -6.51 -11.41
N ALA A 457 -23.83 -7.28 -12.27
CA ALA A 457 -23.66 -6.95 -13.68
C ALA A 457 -24.99 -6.80 -14.44
N MET A 458 -25.92 -7.73 -14.24
CA MET A 458 -27.20 -7.71 -14.95
C MET A 458 -28.20 -6.72 -14.36
N PHE A 459 -28.31 -6.62 -13.03
CA PHE A 459 -29.28 -5.75 -12.38
C PHE A 459 -28.86 -4.27 -12.38
N TYR A 460 -27.62 -3.96 -11.95
CA TYR A 460 -27.20 -2.57 -11.74
C TYR A 460 -26.53 -1.95 -12.98
N ARG A 461 -25.83 -2.77 -13.77
CA ARG A 461 -25.14 -2.30 -14.99
C ARG A 461 -25.88 -2.64 -16.29
N HIS A 462 -27.04 -3.28 -16.17
CA HIS A 462 -27.94 -3.59 -17.27
C HIS A 462 -27.33 -4.39 -18.44
N ILE A 463 -26.28 -5.19 -18.17
CA ILE A 463 -25.65 -6.09 -19.16
C ILE A 463 -26.67 -7.14 -19.65
N LYS A 464 -26.62 -7.46 -20.94
CA LYS A 464 -27.63 -8.31 -21.61
C LYS A 464 -27.27 -9.79 -21.66
N GLY A 465 -25.98 -10.10 -21.60
CA GLY A 465 -25.43 -11.45 -21.49
C GLY A 465 -23.91 -11.44 -21.46
N GLY A 466 -23.30 -12.58 -21.18
CA GLY A 466 -21.87 -12.65 -20.99
C GLY A 466 -21.36 -13.98 -20.46
N SER A 467 -20.06 -14.00 -20.19
CA SER A 467 -19.35 -15.10 -19.53
C SER A 467 -18.13 -14.54 -18.79
N GLY A 468 -17.42 -15.39 -18.07
CA GLY A 468 -16.17 -15.06 -17.39
C GLY A 468 -15.06 -16.07 -17.70
N PRO A 469 -13.88 -15.91 -17.06
CA PRO A 469 -12.78 -16.84 -17.23
C PRO A 469 -13.12 -18.24 -16.72
N VAL A 470 -12.92 -19.24 -17.58
CA VAL A 470 -13.06 -20.65 -17.23
C VAL A 470 -11.68 -21.27 -17.10
N MET A 471 -11.40 -21.85 -15.93
CA MET A 471 -10.14 -22.49 -15.57
C MET A 471 -10.25 -24.02 -15.62
N ARG A 472 -9.15 -24.70 -15.92
CA ARG A 472 -9.01 -26.16 -15.73
C ARG A 472 -8.73 -26.50 -14.27
N ALA A 473 -8.66 -27.80 -13.96
CA ALA A 473 -8.33 -28.29 -12.63
C ALA A 473 -6.93 -27.88 -12.11
N ASP A 474 -5.99 -27.55 -13.01
CA ASP A 474 -4.64 -27.05 -12.68
C ASP A 474 -4.61 -25.54 -12.36
N GLY A 475 -5.76 -24.84 -12.47
CA GLY A 475 -5.86 -23.39 -12.25
C GLY A 475 -5.46 -22.55 -13.47
N ARG A 476 -5.03 -23.16 -14.58
CA ARG A 476 -4.76 -22.45 -15.84
C ARG A 476 -6.04 -22.27 -16.65
N LEU A 477 -6.08 -21.24 -17.48
CA LEU A 477 -7.26 -20.92 -18.28
C LEU A 477 -7.55 -21.95 -19.37
N CYS A 478 -8.83 -22.34 -19.46
CA CYS A 478 -9.43 -22.91 -20.67
C CYS A 478 -9.70 -21.80 -21.68
N GLU A 479 -10.43 -20.77 -21.25
CA GLU A 479 -10.77 -19.61 -22.06
C GLU A 479 -11.09 -18.39 -21.17
N ALA A 480 -10.86 -17.21 -21.72
CA ALA A 480 -11.33 -15.92 -21.23
C ALA A 480 -12.22 -15.26 -22.30
N GLY A 481 -13.10 -16.07 -22.90
CA GLY A 481 -13.82 -15.75 -24.13
C GLY A 481 -13.11 -16.21 -25.40
N SER A 482 -13.79 -16.07 -26.53
CA SER A 482 -13.33 -16.57 -27.83
C SER A 482 -13.64 -15.57 -28.94
N ARG A 483 -12.73 -15.48 -29.92
CA ARG A 483 -12.94 -14.71 -31.16
C ARG A 483 -13.52 -15.60 -32.24
N LEU A 484 -14.41 -15.02 -33.04
CA LEU A 484 -15.02 -15.68 -34.18
C LEU A 484 -14.51 -15.11 -35.49
N TRP A 485 -14.20 -16.01 -36.42
CA TRP A 485 -13.80 -15.65 -37.78
C TRP A 485 -14.94 -15.89 -38.76
N ARG A 486 -14.87 -15.22 -39.92
CA ARG A 486 -15.90 -15.31 -40.97
C ARG A 486 -16.15 -16.74 -41.48
N ASP A 487 -15.16 -17.62 -41.41
CA ASP A 487 -15.28 -19.02 -41.80
C ASP A 487 -15.95 -19.91 -40.72
N GLY A 488 -16.29 -19.34 -39.56
CA GLY A 488 -16.86 -20.03 -38.41
C GLY A 488 -15.82 -20.60 -37.44
N SER A 489 -14.52 -20.48 -37.74
CA SER A 489 -13.48 -20.93 -36.82
C SER A 489 -13.42 -20.08 -35.55
N ILE A 490 -12.98 -20.70 -34.46
CA ILE A 490 -12.94 -20.11 -33.11
C ILE A 490 -11.49 -20.06 -32.63
N THR A 491 -11.07 -18.94 -32.05
CA THR A 491 -9.78 -18.81 -31.36
C THR A 491 -10.03 -18.43 -29.90
N LEU A 492 -9.53 -19.25 -28.96
CA LEU A 492 -9.70 -19.04 -27.52
C LEU A 492 -8.74 -17.95 -27.03
N LYS A 493 -9.24 -17.02 -26.20
CA LYS A 493 -8.41 -16.03 -25.52
C LYS A 493 -7.85 -16.65 -24.24
N GLY A 494 -6.54 -16.51 -24.01
CA GLY A 494 -5.93 -16.89 -22.73
C GLY A 494 -5.67 -18.38 -22.51
N GLU A 495 -5.80 -19.25 -23.52
CA GLU A 495 -5.64 -20.71 -23.33
C GLU A 495 -4.26 -21.07 -22.74
N GLY A 496 -4.25 -21.78 -21.61
CA GLY A 496 -3.03 -22.24 -20.93
C GLY A 496 -2.28 -21.18 -20.10
N ARG A 497 -2.76 -19.93 -20.11
CA ARG A 497 -2.22 -18.78 -19.36
C ARG A 497 -2.80 -18.72 -17.94
N ALA A 498 -2.20 -17.91 -17.07
CA ALA A 498 -2.74 -17.66 -15.74
C ALA A 498 -3.91 -16.66 -15.82
N VAL A 499 -4.89 -16.81 -14.93
CA VAL A 499 -6.05 -15.89 -14.85
C VAL A 499 -5.62 -14.47 -14.46
N THR A 500 -4.55 -14.36 -13.68
CA THR A 500 -4.04 -13.10 -13.15
C THR A 500 -3.24 -12.29 -14.18
N GLU A 501 -3.12 -12.78 -15.42
CA GLU A 501 -2.45 -12.01 -16.47
C GLU A 501 -3.27 -10.77 -16.84
N THR A 502 -2.58 -9.65 -17.04
CA THR A 502 -3.18 -8.31 -17.01
C THR A 502 -4.19 -8.08 -18.14
N ASP A 503 -3.96 -8.61 -19.34
CA ASP A 503 -4.86 -8.49 -20.50
C ASP A 503 -6.18 -9.28 -20.36
N LEU A 504 -6.34 -10.02 -19.25
CA LEU A 504 -7.52 -10.82 -18.90
C LEU A 504 -8.22 -10.31 -17.63
N SER A 505 -7.67 -9.29 -16.98
CA SER A 505 -8.10 -8.82 -15.66
C SER A 505 -9.22 -7.77 -15.69
N TYR A 506 -9.70 -7.38 -16.87
CA TYR A 506 -10.68 -6.31 -17.06
C TYR A 506 -11.88 -6.76 -17.91
N GLU A 507 -12.99 -6.04 -17.77
CA GLU A 507 -14.24 -6.21 -18.50
C GLU A 507 -14.11 -5.74 -19.95
N ALA A 508 -14.44 -6.63 -20.88
CA ALA A 508 -14.32 -6.37 -22.29
C ALA A 508 -15.59 -6.82 -23.04
N PRO A 509 -15.85 -6.30 -24.26
CA PRO A 509 -16.84 -6.90 -25.13
C PRO A 509 -16.51 -8.37 -25.42
N LEU A 510 -17.47 -9.26 -25.17
CA LEU A 510 -17.32 -10.71 -25.38
C LEU A 510 -17.90 -11.09 -26.75
N GLU A 511 -17.05 -11.49 -27.70
CA GLU A 511 -17.49 -12.00 -29.00
C GLU A 511 -18.30 -13.28 -28.86
N ALA A 512 -17.68 -14.30 -28.25
CA ALA A 512 -18.30 -15.58 -27.96
C ALA A 512 -17.64 -16.22 -26.73
N ALA A 513 -18.26 -17.28 -26.20
CA ALA A 513 -17.71 -18.15 -25.18
C ALA A 513 -17.97 -19.59 -25.59
N GLN A 514 -16.90 -20.38 -25.74
CA GLN A 514 -17.01 -21.79 -26.12
C GLN A 514 -17.14 -22.69 -24.90
N ALA A 515 -16.61 -22.29 -23.75
CA ALA A 515 -16.78 -23.05 -22.52
C ALA A 515 -18.26 -23.09 -22.13
N GLY A 516 -18.63 -24.19 -21.47
CA GLY A 516 -20.00 -24.45 -21.04
C GLY A 516 -20.48 -23.59 -19.88
N PHE A 517 -20.12 -22.30 -19.78
CA PHE A 517 -20.65 -21.34 -18.80
C PHE A 517 -21.06 -20.03 -19.50
N PHE A 518 -22.33 -19.61 -19.37
CA PHE A 518 -22.85 -18.40 -20.00
C PHE A 518 -24.04 -17.84 -19.22
N PHE A 519 -24.28 -16.53 -19.26
CA PHE A 519 -25.45 -15.91 -18.64
C PHE A 519 -26.12 -14.89 -19.57
N GLY A 520 -27.40 -14.63 -19.36
CA GLY A 520 -28.15 -13.70 -20.21
C GLY A 520 -29.64 -13.57 -19.86
N LEU A 521 -30.33 -12.71 -20.60
CA LEU A 521 -31.76 -12.48 -20.42
C LEU A 521 -32.58 -13.69 -20.89
N ARG A 522 -33.50 -14.17 -20.05
CA ARG A 522 -34.45 -15.25 -20.39
C ARG A 522 -35.22 -14.97 -21.68
N SER A 523 -35.71 -13.73 -21.83
CA SER A 523 -36.44 -13.33 -23.03
C SER A 523 -35.60 -13.35 -24.31
N ALA A 524 -34.30 -13.05 -24.20
CA ALA A 524 -33.37 -13.10 -25.34
C ALA A 524 -33.03 -14.56 -25.70
N PHE A 525 -32.85 -15.42 -24.70
CA PHE A 525 -32.67 -16.86 -24.91
C PHE A 525 -33.90 -17.53 -25.53
N LEU A 526 -35.12 -17.16 -25.11
CA LEU A 526 -36.35 -17.69 -25.71
C LEU A 526 -36.45 -17.35 -27.20
N LYS A 527 -36.07 -16.12 -27.60
CA LYS A 527 -36.01 -15.71 -29.01
C LYS A 527 -34.90 -16.41 -29.78
N ALA A 528 -33.83 -16.83 -29.10
CA ALA A 528 -32.69 -17.53 -29.69
C ALA A 528 -32.94 -19.03 -29.93
N LEU A 529 -33.95 -19.63 -29.30
CA LEU A 529 -34.21 -21.08 -29.36
C LEU A 529 -34.22 -21.66 -30.79
N PRO A 530 -34.89 -21.06 -31.80
CA PRO A 530 -34.87 -21.62 -33.16
C PRO A 530 -33.46 -21.70 -33.77
N SER A 531 -32.62 -20.69 -33.51
CA SER A 531 -31.23 -20.66 -33.98
C SER A 531 -30.36 -21.68 -33.24
N ILE A 532 -30.62 -21.88 -31.94
CA ILE A 532 -29.91 -22.86 -31.10
C ILE A 532 -30.31 -24.29 -31.48
N GLU A 533 -31.59 -24.56 -31.74
CA GLU A 533 -32.08 -25.86 -32.20
C GLU A 533 -31.50 -26.22 -33.58
N ALA A 534 -31.37 -25.24 -34.48
CA ALA A 534 -30.79 -25.45 -35.81
C ALA A 534 -29.27 -25.69 -35.78
N CYS A 535 -28.53 -24.96 -34.92
CA CYS A 535 -27.07 -25.05 -34.84
C CYS A 535 -26.57 -26.16 -33.90
N GLY A 536 -27.35 -26.48 -32.86
CA GLY A 536 -26.91 -27.27 -31.71
C GLY A 536 -25.96 -26.51 -30.78
N LEU A 537 -25.55 -27.14 -29.67
CA LEU A 537 -24.55 -26.62 -28.70
C LEU A 537 -23.24 -27.44 -28.70
N GLU A 538 -22.96 -28.18 -29.78
CA GLU A 538 -21.72 -28.96 -29.92
C GLU A 538 -20.46 -28.07 -29.91
N ALA A 539 -20.58 -26.83 -30.38
CA ALA A 539 -19.54 -25.81 -30.33
C ALA A 539 -19.53 -25.03 -28.99
N GLY A 540 -20.09 -25.63 -27.94
CA GLY A 540 -20.29 -24.96 -26.66
C GLY A 540 -21.38 -23.89 -26.73
N PHE A 541 -21.17 -22.78 -26.03
CA PHE A 541 -22.16 -21.71 -25.90
C PHE A 541 -21.97 -20.54 -26.88
N VAL A 542 -21.12 -20.71 -27.90
CA VAL A 542 -20.98 -19.78 -29.02
C VAL A 542 -22.31 -19.44 -29.71
N PRO A 543 -23.21 -20.41 -29.99
CA PRO A 543 -24.52 -20.12 -30.59
C PRO A 543 -25.40 -19.21 -29.72
N LEU A 544 -25.25 -19.24 -28.39
CA LEU A 544 -25.95 -18.32 -27.50
C LEU A 544 -25.47 -16.89 -27.74
N ALA A 545 -24.16 -16.66 -27.68
CA ALA A 545 -23.56 -15.34 -27.89
C ALA A 545 -23.91 -14.74 -29.26
N LEU A 546 -23.83 -15.56 -30.33
CA LEU A 546 -24.18 -15.14 -31.68
C LEU A 546 -25.68 -14.83 -31.83
N SER A 547 -26.55 -15.59 -31.16
CA SER A 547 -27.99 -15.32 -31.20
C SER A 547 -28.38 -14.04 -30.48
N LEU A 548 -27.67 -13.67 -29.40
CA LEU A 548 -27.84 -12.37 -28.75
C LEU A 548 -27.39 -11.23 -29.69
N ARG A 549 -26.22 -11.38 -30.33
CA ARG A 549 -25.70 -10.40 -31.30
C ARG A 549 -26.62 -10.21 -32.52
N ALA A 550 -27.21 -11.29 -33.03
CA ALA A 550 -28.20 -11.23 -34.11
C ALA A 550 -29.45 -10.41 -33.72
N GLN A 551 -29.74 -10.30 -32.42
CA GLN A 551 -30.81 -9.47 -31.87
C GLN A 551 -30.37 -8.03 -31.55
N GLY A 552 -29.12 -7.65 -31.84
CA GLY A 552 -28.53 -6.36 -31.49
C GLY A 552 -28.12 -6.24 -30.02
N LEU A 553 -28.01 -7.36 -29.30
CA LEU A 553 -27.61 -7.37 -27.89
C LEU A 553 -26.11 -7.73 -27.77
N GLY A 554 -25.34 -6.83 -27.15
CA GLY A 554 -23.93 -7.07 -26.83
C GLY A 554 -23.75 -8.06 -25.67
N CYS A 555 -22.66 -8.81 -25.70
CA CYS A 555 -22.22 -9.66 -24.59
C CYS A 555 -20.96 -9.06 -23.95
N THR A 556 -20.81 -9.25 -22.64
CA THR A 556 -19.67 -8.72 -21.86
C THR A 556 -18.90 -9.85 -21.20
N TYR A 557 -17.58 -9.75 -21.23
CA TYR A 557 -16.66 -10.61 -20.49
C TYR A 557 -16.48 -10.03 -19.08
N LEU A 558 -16.68 -10.85 -18.05
CA LEU A 558 -16.56 -10.45 -16.65
C LEU A 558 -15.42 -11.22 -15.98
N PRO A 559 -14.28 -10.57 -15.65
CA PRO A 559 -13.14 -11.24 -15.01
C PRO A 559 -13.49 -11.80 -13.62
N ASP A 560 -14.40 -11.14 -12.89
CA ASP A 560 -14.87 -11.55 -11.56
C ASP A 560 -15.69 -12.85 -11.57
N VAL A 561 -16.15 -13.30 -12.74
CA VAL A 561 -16.97 -14.52 -12.88
C VAL A 561 -16.04 -15.70 -13.14
N LEU A 562 -15.32 -16.10 -12.10
CA LEU A 562 -14.37 -17.21 -12.14
C LEU A 562 -15.08 -18.56 -12.02
N VAL A 563 -14.79 -19.46 -12.97
CA VAL A 563 -15.39 -20.80 -13.00
C VAL A 563 -14.31 -21.84 -13.23
N ARG A 564 -14.30 -22.92 -12.45
CA ARG A 564 -13.40 -24.05 -12.66
C ARG A 564 -14.14 -25.21 -13.33
N ASP A 565 -13.65 -25.69 -14.47
CA ASP A 565 -14.16 -26.87 -15.17
C ASP A 565 -13.27 -28.08 -14.85
N LEU A 566 -13.85 -29.05 -14.13
CA LEU A 566 -13.17 -30.31 -13.80
C LEU A 566 -13.07 -31.26 -15.00
N THR A 567 -13.89 -31.03 -16.03
CA THR A 567 -14.13 -31.94 -17.15
C THR A 567 -13.60 -31.41 -18.48
N ALA A 568 -12.89 -30.28 -18.48
CA ALA A 568 -12.38 -29.63 -19.67
C ALA A 568 -11.61 -30.61 -20.59
N LYS A 569 -12.08 -30.75 -21.84
CA LYS A 569 -11.47 -31.58 -22.88
C LYS A 569 -10.99 -30.71 -24.03
N ILE A 570 -9.84 -31.07 -24.61
CA ILE A 570 -9.33 -30.44 -25.83
C ILE A 570 -10.09 -31.05 -27.02
N PRO A 571 -10.85 -30.27 -27.81
CA PRO A 571 -11.59 -30.79 -28.95
C PRO A 571 -10.65 -31.23 -30.08
N SER A 572 -10.98 -32.34 -30.76
CA SER A 572 -10.23 -32.85 -31.91
C SER A 572 -10.34 -31.92 -33.12
N ILE A 573 -9.39 -32.02 -34.07
CA ILE A 573 -9.38 -31.21 -35.30
C ILE A 573 -10.69 -31.40 -36.09
N GLU A 574 -11.13 -32.64 -36.28
CA GLU A 574 -12.40 -32.95 -36.98
C GLU A 574 -13.62 -32.34 -36.27
N SER A 575 -13.60 -32.30 -34.94
CA SER A 575 -14.67 -31.68 -34.15
C SER A 575 -14.67 -30.16 -34.35
N LYS A 576 -13.49 -29.50 -34.33
CA LYS A 576 -13.37 -28.06 -34.60
C LYS A 576 -13.86 -27.69 -36.00
N GLU A 577 -13.53 -28.48 -37.02
CA GLU A 577 -13.99 -28.24 -38.40
C GLU A 577 -15.51 -28.37 -38.53
N ARG A 578 -16.09 -29.41 -37.93
CA ARG A 578 -17.55 -29.62 -37.93
C ARG A 578 -18.28 -28.48 -37.21
N GLN A 579 -17.76 -28.05 -36.05
CA GLN A 579 -18.27 -26.91 -35.29
C GLN A 579 -18.28 -25.63 -36.14
N ALA A 580 -17.15 -25.31 -36.77
CA ALA A 580 -17.03 -24.13 -37.63
C ALA A 580 -18.01 -24.15 -38.81
N GLN A 581 -18.17 -25.31 -39.47
CA GLN A 581 -19.14 -25.47 -40.56
C GLN A 581 -20.58 -25.23 -40.12
N ASN A 582 -20.98 -25.74 -38.95
CA ASN A 582 -22.33 -25.58 -38.42
C ASN A 582 -22.62 -24.13 -38.00
N ILE A 583 -21.67 -23.47 -37.35
CA ILE A 583 -21.78 -22.05 -36.98
C ILE A 583 -21.92 -21.20 -38.25
N ARG A 584 -21.06 -21.42 -39.25
CA ARG A 584 -21.09 -20.68 -40.52
C ARG A 584 -22.42 -20.83 -41.26
N ARG A 585 -23.00 -22.03 -41.25
CA ARG A 585 -24.32 -22.29 -41.87
C ARG A 585 -25.45 -21.56 -41.12
N SER A 586 -25.41 -21.57 -39.79
CA SER A 586 -26.52 -21.07 -38.96
C SER A 586 -26.49 -19.57 -38.69
N PHE A 587 -25.30 -18.95 -38.74
CA PHE A 587 -25.08 -17.54 -38.38
C PHE A 587 -24.35 -16.72 -39.47
N ALA A 588 -24.52 -17.10 -40.74
CA ALA A 588 -23.86 -16.45 -41.88
C ALA A 588 -24.05 -14.92 -41.92
N SER A 589 -25.24 -14.43 -41.55
CA SER A 589 -25.58 -13.00 -41.54
C SER A 589 -24.84 -12.21 -40.47
N VAL A 590 -24.50 -12.83 -39.33
CA VAL A 590 -23.69 -12.18 -38.29
C VAL A 590 -22.22 -12.23 -38.68
N LEU A 591 -21.76 -13.39 -39.17
CA LEU A 591 -20.36 -13.62 -39.53
C LEU A 591 -19.86 -12.86 -40.75
N MET A 592 -20.74 -12.38 -41.64
CA MET A 592 -20.31 -11.63 -42.83
C MET A 592 -19.51 -10.35 -42.48
N HIS A 593 -19.75 -9.78 -41.30
CA HIS A 593 -19.06 -8.60 -40.80
C HIS A 593 -17.78 -8.94 -40.01
N HIS A 594 -17.53 -10.22 -39.72
CA HIS A 594 -16.32 -10.67 -39.05
C HIS A 594 -15.10 -10.67 -39.99
N PRO A 595 -13.88 -10.52 -39.44
CA PRO A 595 -12.65 -10.60 -40.22
C PRO A 595 -12.42 -12.02 -40.78
N LEU A 596 -11.66 -12.09 -41.87
CA LEU A 596 -11.13 -13.37 -42.36
C LEU A 596 -10.07 -13.90 -41.37
N PRO A 597 -9.91 -15.23 -41.25
CA PRO A 597 -8.85 -15.82 -40.43
C PRO A 597 -7.50 -15.28 -40.90
N GLN A 598 -6.81 -14.54 -40.04
CA GLN A 598 -5.40 -14.19 -40.25
C GLN A 598 -4.59 -15.13 -39.36
N GLY A 599 -3.59 -15.82 -39.91
CA GLY A 599 -2.68 -16.69 -39.16
C GLY A 599 -1.74 -15.92 -38.24
N GLY A 600 -2.27 -15.09 -37.34
CA GLY A 600 -1.52 -14.18 -36.48
C GLY A 600 -2.28 -13.80 -35.20
N MET A 601 -1.52 -13.27 -34.23
CA MET A 601 -1.92 -12.96 -32.85
C MET A 601 -3.25 -12.19 -32.71
N TRP A 602 -3.89 -12.38 -31.56
CA TRP A 602 -5.07 -11.62 -31.11
C TRP A 602 -4.86 -10.11 -31.27
N ARG A 603 -5.78 -9.44 -31.99
CA ARG A 603 -5.88 -7.97 -32.09
C ARG A 603 -7.28 -7.54 -31.66
N GLU A 604 -7.41 -6.67 -30.68
CA GLU A 604 -8.71 -6.10 -30.28
C GLU A 604 -9.45 -5.47 -31.47
N GLY A 605 -10.77 -5.55 -31.48
CA GLY A 605 -11.60 -4.98 -32.54
C GLY A 605 -11.50 -3.45 -32.59
N ALA A 606 -11.50 -2.88 -33.78
CA ALA A 606 -11.40 -1.43 -33.98
C ALA A 606 -12.70 -0.68 -33.65
N MET A 607 -12.53 0.60 -33.25
CA MET A 607 -13.52 1.67 -33.00
C MET A 607 -13.94 1.92 -31.54
N VAL A 608 -12.96 2.16 -30.67
CA VAL A 608 -13.15 2.98 -29.46
C VAL A 608 -11.90 3.86 -29.35
N SER A 609 -12.05 5.17 -29.08
CA SER A 609 -10.91 6.03 -28.80
C SER A 609 -10.19 5.52 -27.56
N HIS A 610 -8.90 5.27 -27.64
CA HIS A 610 -8.06 4.68 -26.60
C HIS A 610 -7.08 5.71 -26.05
N VAL A 611 -7.13 5.88 -24.74
CA VAL A 611 -6.14 6.63 -23.97
C VAL A 611 -5.28 5.67 -23.15
N VAL A 612 -3.97 5.91 -23.19
CA VAL A 612 -3.00 5.28 -22.27
C VAL A 612 -2.56 6.34 -21.27
N MET A 613 -2.86 6.13 -19.99
CA MET A 613 -2.43 7.00 -18.91
C MET A 613 -1.24 6.37 -18.19
N VAL A 614 -0.12 7.09 -18.07
CA VAL A 614 1.13 6.56 -17.50
C VAL A 614 1.49 7.33 -16.23
N PHE A 615 1.79 6.58 -15.18
CA PHE A 615 2.07 7.06 -13.82
C PHE A 615 3.36 6.43 -13.28
N PRO A 616 4.05 7.07 -12.31
CA PRO A 616 5.15 6.45 -11.60
C PRO A 616 4.78 5.10 -10.96
N HIS A 617 3.71 5.06 -10.18
CA HIS A 617 3.04 3.84 -9.66
C HIS A 617 1.53 3.92 -9.93
N LEU A 618 0.75 2.86 -9.72
CA LEU A 618 -0.70 2.91 -10.01
C LEU A 618 -1.45 3.77 -8.97
N PRO A 619 -2.22 4.80 -9.38
CA PRO A 619 -2.98 5.62 -8.44
C PRO A 619 -3.95 4.78 -7.59
N ARG A 620 -4.03 5.06 -6.28
CA ARG A 620 -4.99 4.41 -5.36
C ARG A 620 -5.99 5.40 -4.81
N LYS A 621 -7.27 5.02 -4.69
CA LYS A 621 -8.31 5.93 -4.16
C LYS A 621 -8.04 6.38 -2.73
N CYS A 622 -7.29 5.59 -1.97
CA CYS A 622 -6.90 5.93 -0.60
C CYS A 622 -5.85 7.05 -0.54
N GLU A 623 -5.02 7.27 -1.57
CA GLU A 623 -3.89 8.21 -1.60
C GLU A 623 -4.26 9.71 -1.62
N GLY A 624 -5.49 10.05 -1.25
CA GLY A 624 -5.91 11.45 -1.07
C GLY A 624 -6.46 12.13 -2.32
N GLY A 625 -6.52 13.47 -2.24
CA GLY A 625 -7.25 14.31 -3.18
C GLY A 625 -6.62 14.39 -4.57
N ALA A 626 -5.29 14.31 -4.67
CA ALA A 626 -4.59 14.28 -5.95
C ALA A 626 -4.89 13.00 -6.74
N SER A 627 -4.92 11.85 -6.07
CA SER A 627 -5.36 10.60 -6.66
C SER A 627 -6.85 10.64 -7.04
N ARG A 628 -7.72 11.18 -6.17
CA ARG A 628 -9.15 11.38 -6.49
C ARG A 628 -9.38 12.23 -7.75
N ARG A 629 -8.56 13.26 -7.98
CA ARG A 629 -8.57 14.05 -9.23
C ARG A 629 -8.29 13.18 -10.45
N ILE A 630 -7.35 12.23 -10.37
CA ILE A 630 -7.06 11.28 -11.45
C ILE A 630 -8.28 10.39 -11.71
N PHE A 631 -8.98 9.91 -10.68
CA PHE A 631 -10.22 9.14 -10.87
C PHE A 631 -11.34 9.96 -11.54
N HIS A 632 -11.43 11.27 -11.29
CA HIS A 632 -12.34 12.14 -12.04
C HIS A 632 -11.95 12.28 -13.51
N GLN A 633 -10.65 12.27 -13.86
CA GLN A 633 -10.17 12.24 -15.25
C GLN A 633 -10.53 10.89 -15.91
N ILE A 634 -10.32 9.77 -15.23
CA ILE A 634 -10.71 8.42 -15.71
C ILE A 634 -12.21 8.36 -15.98
N ASP A 635 -13.04 8.84 -15.05
CA ASP A 635 -14.49 8.89 -15.21
C ASP A 635 -14.91 9.76 -16.40
N ALA A 636 -14.22 10.88 -16.64
CA ALA A 636 -14.48 11.76 -17.77
C ALA A 636 -14.15 11.09 -19.13
N PHE A 637 -13.05 10.33 -19.21
CA PHE A 637 -12.74 9.52 -20.38
C PHE A 637 -13.80 8.46 -20.65
N LEU A 638 -14.19 7.69 -19.62
CA LEU A 638 -15.18 6.62 -19.75
C LEU A 638 -16.55 7.16 -20.20
N GLN A 639 -16.96 8.35 -19.73
CA GLN A 639 -18.19 9.01 -20.16
C GLN A 639 -18.18 9.45 -21.62
N ASN A 640 -17.01 9.78 -22.15
CA ASN A 640 -16.79 10.08 -23.57
C ASN A 640 -16.61 8.81 -24.42
N ASN A 641 -16.93 7.62 -23.88
CA ASN A 641 -16.73 6.31 -24.52
C ASN A 641 -15.28 6.05 -24.93
N TRP A 642 -14.30 6.48 -24.13
CA TRP A 642 -12.91 6.09 -24.35
C TRP A 642 -12.61 4.75 -23.67
N PHE A 643 -11.80 3.94 -24.33
CA PHE A 643 -11.10 2.83 -23.68
C PHE A 643 -9.90 3.41 -22.90
N VAL A 644 -9.75 3.00 -21.64
CA VAL A 644 -8.72 3.55 -20.75
C VAL A 644 -7.79 2.42 -20.33
N THR A 645 -6.50 2.59 -20.64
CA THR A 645 -5.42 1.76 -20.09
C THR A 645 -4.57 2.60 -19.15
N ILE A 646 -4.29 2.08 -17.97
CA ILE A 646 -3.48 2.74 -16.95
C ILE A 646 -2.21 1.92 -16.75
N VAL A 647 -1.07 2.59 -16.76
CA VAL A 647 0.24 1.96 -16.61
C VAL A 647 1.00 2.59 -15.44
N GLY A 648 1.38 1.79 -14.46
CA GLY A 648 2.34 2.18 -13.42
C GLY A 648 3.74 1.71 -13.81
N LEU A 649 4.73 2.60 -13.84
CA LEU A 649 6.10 2.27 -14.27
C LEU A 649 6.87 1.46 -13.22
N GLU A 650 6.59 1.67 -11.94
CA GLU A 650 7.29 1.04 -10.83
C GLU A 650 6.59 -0.27 -10.43
N ASN A 651 7.37 -1.35 -10.35
CA ASN A 651 6.92 -2.62 -9.79
C ASN A 651 6.96 -2.53 -8.25
N GLY A 652 6.03 -1.75 -7.69
CA GLY A 652 5.96 -1.50 -6.25
C GLY A 652 5.51 -2.70 -5.41
N GLU A 653 5.49 -2.51 -4.08
CA GLU A 653 4.94 -3.49 -3.13
C GLU A 653 3.39 -3.59 -3.17
N GLU A 654 2.74 -3.14 -4.24
CA GLU A 654 1.29 -3.17 -4.39
C GLU A 654 0.75 -4.56 -4.79
N ASP A 655 -0.29 -5.02 -4.10
CA ASP A 655 -1.03 -6.23 -4.50
C ASP A 655 -1.94 -5.88 -5.68
N HIS A 656 -1.63 -6.43 -6.86
CA HIS A 656 -2.38 -6.24 -8.11
C HIS A 656 -3.89 -6.49 -7.95
N LEU A 657 -4.28 -7.43 -7.07
CA LEU A 657 -5.69 -7.73 -6.83
C LEU A 657 -6.38 -6.58 -6.08
N THR A 658 -5.70 -5.94 -5.13
CA THR A 658 -6.26 -4.82 -4.37
C THR A 658 -6.29 -3.53 -5.18
N VAL A 659 -5.32 -3.32 -6.08
CA VAL A 659 -5.26 -2.14 -6.94
C VAL A 659 -6.42 -2.15 -7.93
N ALA A 660 -6.69 -3.31 -8.54
CA ALA A 660 -7.79 -3.47 -9.49
C ALA A 660 -9.16 -3.08 -8.90
N LEU A 661 -9.38 -3.22 -7.58
CA LEU A 661 -10.63 -2.84 -6.92
C LEU A 661 -10.89 -1.33 -6.89
N ASP A 662 -9.86 -0.50 -7.00
CA ASP A 662 -10.02 0.95 -7.04
C ASP A 662 -10.55 1.42 -8.40
N TYR A 663 -10.31 0.67 -9.46
CA TYR A 663 -10.69 1.02 -10.83
C TYR A 663 -12.05 0.45 -11.21
N PRO A 664 -12.81 1.15 -12.08
CA PRO A 664 -13.92 0.52 -12.76
C PRO A 664 -13.42 -0.72 -13.50
N PRO A 665 -14.19 -1.83 -13.50
CA PRO A 665 -13.71 -3.08 -14.06
C PRO A 665 -13.50 -3.01 -15.58
N THR A 666 -13.98 -1.96 -16.26
CA THR A 666 -13.74 -1.69 -17.68
C THR A 666 -12.39 -1.04 -17.99
N VAL A 667 -11.60 -0.67 -16.98
CA VAL A 667 -10.28 -0.06 -17.13
C VAL A 667 -9.20 -1.14 -17.08
N GLU A 668 -8.29 -1.11 -18.03
CA GLU A 668 -7.15 -2.03 -18.06
C GLU A 668 -6.00 -1.45 -17.24
N CYS A 669 -5.40 -2.24 -16.35
CA CYS A 669 -4.27 -1.84 -15.53
C CYS A 669 -3.02 -2.69 -15.85
N LEU A 670 -1.89 -2.01 -16.10
CA LEU A 670 -0.60 -2.62 -16.42
C LEU A 670 0.48 -2.09 -15.48
N LEU A 671 1.52 -2.89 -15.25
CA LEU A 671 2.64 -2.56 -14.38
C LEU A 671 3.98 -2.88 -15.05
N GLY A 672 4.96 -2.06 -14.72
CA GLY A 672 6.32 -2.14 -15.23
C GLY A 672 6.54 -1.18 -16.40
N ASP A 673 7.72 -0.57 -16.42
CA ASP A 673 8.21 0.25 -17.52
C ASP A 673 8.34 -0.54 -18.83
N ASP A 674 8.76 -1.80 -18.73
CA ASP A 674 8.82 -2.75 -19.85
C ASP A 674 7.47 -2.99 -20.54
N ALA A 675 6.34 -2.66 -19.90
CA ALA A 675 5.01 -2.85 -20.48
C ALA A 675 4.66 -1.77 -21.54
N VAL A 676 5.22 -0.56 -21.45
CA VAL A 676 4.77 0.58 -22.26
C VAL A 676 5.14 0.42 -23.74
N ALA A 677 6.40 0.12 -24.05
CA ALA A 677 6.85 0.02 -25.44
C ALA A 677 6.16 -1.13 -26.22
N PRO A 678 6.02 -2.36 -25.66
CA PRO A 678 5.27 -3.43 -26.29
C PRO A 678 3.79 -3.09 -26.49
N LEU A 679 3.15 -2.45 -25.51
CA LEU A 679 1.74 -2.04 -25.59
C LEU A 679 1.52 -1.08 -26.77
N LEU A 680 2.30 0.00 -26.83
CA LEU A 680 2.20 1.00 -27.89
C LEU A 680 2.50 0.41 -29.27
N THR A 681 3.44 -0.53 -29.34
CA THR A 681 3.77 -1.24 -30.59
C THR A 681 2.64 -2.17 -31.02
N GLN A 682 2.06 -2.95 -30.09
CA GLN A 682 0.98 -3.90 -30.37
C GLN A 682 -0.31 -3.19 -30.77
N ARG A 683 -0.59 -2.04 -30.16
CA ARG A 683 -1.80 -1.23 -30.39
C ARG A 683 -1.54 -0.02 -31.30
N ARG A 684 -0.51 -0.11 -32.16
CA ARG A 684 -0.17 0.96 -33.11
C ARG A 684 -1.37 1.35 -33.97
N GLY A 685 -1.66 2.65 -34.02
CA GLY A 685 -2.80 3.22 -34.74
C GLY A 685 -4.16 3.05 -34.05
N ALA A 686 -4.20 2.44 -32.85
CA ALA A 686 -5.38 2.40 -32.00
C ALA A 686 -5.31 3.40 -30.84
N VAL A 687 -4.12 3.73 -30.34
CA VAL A 687 -3.90 4.72 -29.27
C VAL A 687 -3.93 6.14 -29.82
N GLN A 688 -4.98 6.91 -29.53
CA GLN A 688 -5.06 8.32 -29.93
C GLN A 688 -4.36 9.25 -28.94
N LEU A 689 -4.42 8.94 -27.64
CA LEU A 689 -3.92 9.83 -26.60
C LEU A 689 -3.00 9.11 -25.61
N LEU A 690 -1.85 9.70 -25.35
CA LEU A 690 -0.96 9.35 -24.24
C LEU A 690 -1.01 10.45 -23.18
N TRP A 691 -1.47 10.11 -21.98
CA TRP A 691 -1.57 11.03 -20.85
C TRP A 691 -0.48 10.71 -19.84
N LEU A 692 0.47 11.62 -19.64
CA LEU A 692 1.65 11.40 -18.80
C LEU A 692 1.52 12.19 -17.50
N ASN A 693 1.57 11.51 -16.36
CA ASN A 693 1.53 12.17 -15.05
C ASN A 693 2.96 12.43 -14.54
N GLY A 694 3.35 13.70 -14.46
CA GLY A 694 4.64 14.19 -13.99
C GLY A 694 5.75 14.25 -15.06
N ALA A 695 6.60 15.26 -14.98
CA ALA A 695 7.68 15.51 -15.94
C ALA A 695 8.74 14.39 -16.00
N GLN A 696 8.94 13.65 -14.90
CA GLN A 696 9.82 12.48 -14.91
C GLN A 696 9.28 11.31 -15.69
N THR A 697 7.96 11.08 -15.63
CA THR A 697 7.30 10.06 -16.45
C THR A 697 7.52 10.38 -17.92
N LEU A 698 7.39 11.66 -18.31
CA LEU A 698 7.75 12.11 -19.65
C LEU A 698 9.24 11.85 -19.96
N THR A 699 10.16 12.17 -19.06
CA THR A 699 11.60 11.92 -19.26
C THR A 699 11.90 10.42 -19.47
N LYS A 700 11.23 9.53 -18.72
CA LYS A 700 11.36 8.07 -18.86
C LYS A 700 10.78 7.56 -20.19
N ILE A 701 9.67 8.13 -20.66
CA ILE A 701 8.95 7.70 -21.87
C ILE A 701 9.48 8.37 -23.16
N ALA A 702 10.11 9.54 -23.07
CA ALA A 702 10.63 10.29 -24.21
C ALA A 702 11.53 9.47 -25.16
N PRO A 703 12.42 8.58 -24.70
CA PRO A 703 13.19 7.70 -25.59
C PRO A 703 12.33 6.82 -26.49
N ILE A 704 11.20 6.30 -25.97
CA ILE A 704 10.26 5.45 -26.73
C ILE A 704 9.58 6.28 -27.83
N LEU A 705 9.12 7.49 -27.48
CA LEU A 705 8.45 8.40 -28.42
C LEU A 705 9.40 8.91 -29.52
N ARG A 706 10.68 9.12 -29.21
CA ARG A 706 11.69 9.53 -30.21
C ARG A 706 12.02 8.40 -31.20
N GLN A 707 11.95 7.14 -30.76
CA GLN A 707 12.26 6.00 -31.62
C GLN A 707 11.16 5.75 -32.66
N ASP A 708 9.89 5.83 -32.27
CA ASP A 708 8.75 5.73 -33.20
C ASP A 708 7.66 6.76 -32.86
N PRO A 709 7.72 7.98 -33.42
CA PRO A 709 6.72 9.03 -33.15
C PRO A 709 5.31 8.68 -33.63
N SER A 710 5.13 7.63 -34.46
CA SER A 710 3.83 7.27 -35.03
C SER A 710 3.03 6.28 -34.18
N VAL A 711 3.54 5.94 -32.99
CA VAL A 711 2.86 5.04 -32.04
C VAL A 711 1.65 5.67 -31.36
N VAL A 712 1.60 6.99 -31.25
CA VAL A 712 0.51 7.75 -30.62
C VAL A 712 0.22 9.02 -31.44
N GLU A 713 -1.05 9.43 -31.51
CA GLU A 713 -1.45 10.65 -32.23
C GLU A 713 -1.21 11.93 -31.42
N SER A 714 -1.51 11.94 -30.12
CA SER A 714 -1.37 13.09 -29.22
C SER A 714 -0.81 12.72 -27.84
N VAL A 715 -0.07 13.63 -27.22
CA VAL A 715 0.56 13.50 -25.91
C VAL A 715 0.19 14.70 -25.04
N VAL A 716 -0.27 14.43 -23.82
CA VAL A 716 -0.57 15.44 -22.79
C VAL A 716 0.29 15.18 -21.56
N LEU A 717 0.89 16.25 -21.02
CA LEU A 717 1.63 16.19 -19.76
C LEU A 717 0.78 16.81 -18.64
N ASP A 718 0.45 16.05 -17.61
CA ASP A 718 -0.13 16.55 -16.37
C ASP A 718 0.96 16.73 -15.33
N THR A 719 1.27 17.98 -14.96
CA THR A 719 2.36 18.25 -14.00
C THR A 719 1.98 17.96 -12.56
N VAL A 720 0.68 17.91 -12.25
CA VAL A 720 0.20 17.53 -10.91
C VAL A 720 0.39 16.04 -10.74
N THR A 721 1.37 15.66 -9.94
CA THR A 721 1.66 14.27 -9.64
C THR A 721 0.57 13.66 -8.77
N GLN A 722 0.45 12.33 -8.79
CA GLN A 722 -0.47 11.61 -7.92
C GLN A 722 -0.23 11.80 -6.42
N GLU A 723 0.98 12.23 -6.03
CA GLU A 723 1.34 12.59 -4.65
C GLU A 723 0.87 14.01 -4.28
N GLY A 724 0.21 14.71 -5.21
CA GLY A 724 -0.24 16.09 -5.06
C GLY A 724 0.82 17.14 -5.38
N GLY A 725 2.07 16.76 -5.67
CA GLY A 725 3.13 17.70 -6.06
C GLY A 725 2.93 18.28 -7.47
N GLY A 726 3.60 19.39 -7.78
CA GLY A 726 3.71 19.96 -9.14
C GLY A 726 5.12 19.78 -9.68
N LEU A 727 5.63 20.77 -10.41
CA LEU A 727 7.05 20.84 -10.78
C LEU A 727 7.99 20.74 -9.56
N ARG A 728 8.97 19.83 -9.62
CA ARG A 728 10.01 19.67 -8.58
C ARG A 728 10.84 20.93 -8.40
N ALA A 729 11.08 21.68 -9.47
CA ALA A 729 11.77 22.97 -9.41
C ALA A 729 11.06 23.96 -8.45
N MET A 730 9.73 23.91 -8.40
CA MET A 730 8.93 24.78 -7.54
C MET A 730 8.99 24.34 -6.08
N GLU A 731 8.87 23.05 -5.81
CA GLU A 731 9.09 22.49 -4.46
C GLU A 731 10.51 22.81 -3.97
N ALA A 732 11.54 22.59 -4.82
CA ALA A 732 12.92 22.90 -4.49
C ALA A 732 13.13 24.39 -4.19
N HIS A 733 12.46 25.27 -4.93
CA HIS A 733 12.45 26.70 -4.64
C HIS A 733 11.79 27.02 -3.30
N LEU A 734 10.62 26.45 -2.99
CA LEU A 734 9.97 26.63 -1.69
C LEU A 734 10.84 26.10 -0.54
N ARG A 735 11.51 24.96 -0.71
CA ARG A 735 12.47 24.41 0.27
C ARG A 735 13.65 25.37 0.51
N ARG A 736 14.19 26.00 -0.54
CA ARG A 736 15.22 27.05 -0.39
C ARG A 736 14.67 28.28 0.32
N LEU A 737 13.43 28.65 0.04
CA LEU A 737 12.77 29.78 0.67
C LEU A 737 12.55 29.57 2.18
N VAL A 738 12.39 28.32 2.65
CA VAL A 738 12.39 27.99 4.09
C VAL A 738 13.70 28.42 4.77
N GLY A 739 14.84 28.27 4.08
CA GLY A 739 16.16 28.80 4.46
C GLY A 739 16.41 30.24 4.01
N ALA A 740 15.35 31.02 3.78
CA ALA A 740 15.40 32.43 3.35
C ALA A 740 16.20 32.71 2.05
N ASN A 741 16.30 31.72 1.15
CA ASN A 741 16.96 31.86 -0.14
C ASN A 741 15.95 31.90 -1.30
N ASP A 742 15.72 33.10 -1.85
CA ASP A 742 14.79 33.38 -2.95
C ASP A 742 15.52 33.59 -4.29
N ASP A 743 16.01 32.50 -4.90
CA ASP A 743 16.67 32.53 -6.21
C ASP A 743 15.67 32.21 -7.35
N GLN A 744 15.10 33.26 -7.92
CA GLN A 744 14.13 33.20 -9.03
C GLN A 744 14.76 32.80 -10.37
N GLU A 745 16.03 33.11 -10.60
CA GLU A 745 16.72 32.75 -11.86
C GLU A 745 17.10 31.26 -11.86
N ARG A 746 17.46 30.71 -10.70
CA ARG A 746 17.62 29.27 -10.53
C ARG A 746 16.31 28.52 -10.70
N LEU A 747 15.20 29.03 -10.16
CA LEU A 747 13.87 28.44 -10.39
C LEU A 747 13.59 28.32 -11.89
N LYS A 748 13.76 29.39 -12.67
CA LYS A 748 13.56 29.35 -14.13
C LYS A 748 14.45 28.32 -14.82
N ARG A 749 15.74 28.25 -14.47
CA ARG A 749 16.69 27.29 -15.08
C ARG A 749 16.32 25.85 -14.74
N GLU A 750 15.98 25.57 -13.48
CA GLU A 750 15.57 24.23 -13.04
C GLU A 750 14.25 23.82 -13.70
N THR A 751 13.26 24.71 -13.79
CA THR A 751 11.99 24.43 -14.50
C THR A 751 12.22 24.18 -15.99
N ALA A 752 13.06 24.96 -16.66
CA ALA A 752 13.40 24.74 -18.06
C ALA A 752 14.10 23.38 -18.28
N SER A 753 14.95 22.96 -17.33
CA SER A 753 15.57 21.64 -17.37
C SER A 753 14.57 20.51 -17.11
N GLU A 754 13.62 20.71 -16.20
CA GLU A 754 12.59 19.73 -15.87
C GLU A 754 11.59 19.52 -17.02
N LEU A 755 11.28 20.58 -17.77
CA LEU A 755 10.38 20.56 -18.93
C LEU A 755 11.10 20.39 -20.27
N SER A 756 12.34 19.91 -20.29
CA SER A 756 13.16 19.82 -21.52
C SER A 756 12.53 18.95 -22.61
N ASP A 757 11.71 17.97 -22.23
CA ASP A 757 11.00 17.06 -23.14
C ASP A 757 9.55 17.48 -23.43
N ALA A 758 9.06 18.55 -22.81
CA ALA A 758 7.66 18.96 -22.91
C ALA A 758 7.26 19.46 -24.31
N TRP A 759 8.24 19.74 -25.18
CA TRP A 759 8.00 20.07 -26.60
C TRP A 759 7.30 18.94 -27.38
N MET A 760 7.30 17.71 -26.86
CA MET A 760 6.60 16.57 -27.46
C MET A 760 5.10 16.57 -27.15
N CYS A 761 4.64 17.41 -26.21
CA CYS A 761 3.26 17.44 -25.73
C CYS A 761 2.43 18.49 -26.45
N GLN A 762 1.20 18.15 -26.86
CA GLN A 762 0.25 19.10 -27.41
C GLN A 762 -0.25 20.07 -26.35
N TYR A 763 -0.45 19.60 -25.11
CA TYR A 763 -0.83 20.45 -23.97
C TYR A 763 -0.10 20.02 -22.69
N ILE A 764 0.16 21.00 -21.84
CA ILE A 764 0.72 20.83 -20.48
C ILE A 764 -0.33 21.32 -19.49
N ILE A 765 -0.71 20.47 -18.54
CA ILE A 765 -1.65 20.83 -17.47
C ILE A 765 -0.85 21.33 -16.29
N ALA A 766 -1.09 22.57 -15.89
CA ALA A 766 -0.50 23.19 -14.71
C ALA A 766 -1.31 22.84 -13.45
N GLY A 767 -0.65 22.80 -12.29
CA GLY A 767 -1.28 22.54 -11.00
C GLY A 767 -1.88 23.77 -10.33
N ASP A 768 -1.36 24.95 -10.63
CA ASP A 768 -1.95 26.22 -10.19
C ASP A 768 -1.61 27.37 -11.17
N VAL A 769 -2.06 28.58 -10.82
CA VAL A 769 -1.82 29.78 -11.63
C VAL A 769 -0.37 30.26 -11.56
N ALA A 770 0.36 30.00 -10.48
CA ALA A 770 1.77 30.39 -10.38
C ALA A 770 2.64 29.53 -11.31
N GLU A 771 2.35 28.23 -11.38
CA GLU A 771 2.92 27.25 -12.29
C GLU A 771 2.64 27.64 -13.75
N GLU A 772 1.38 27.93 -14.08
CA GLU A 772 0.97 28.38 -15.41
C GLU A 772 1.75 29.64 -15.83
N GLN A 773 1.83 30.64 -14.96
CA GLN A 773 2.56 31.88 -15.23
C GLN A 773 4.08 31.66 -15.38
N LEU A 774 4.66 30.72 -14.63
CA LEU A 774 6.06 30.35 -14.78
C LEU A 774 6.32 29.71 -16.15
N MET A 775 5.47 28.76 -16.57
CA MET A 775 5.57 28.10 -17.88
C MET A 775 5.38 29.10 -19.02
N ARG A 776 4.38 29.99 -18.93
CA ARG A 776 4.16 31.04 -19.95
C ARG A 776 5.35 32.00 -20.06
N ARG A 777 6.02 32.33 -18.94
CA ARG A 777 7.26 33.13 -18.96
C ARG A 777 8.44 32.41 -19.62
N LEU A 778 8.45 31.08 -19.61
CA LEU A 778 9.44 30.25 -20.31
C LEU A 778 9.11 30.04 -21.80
N GLY A 779 7.95 30.51 -22.26
CA GLY A 779 7.54 30.47 -23.67
C GLY A 779 6.58 29.34 -24.04
N PHE A 780 6.03 28.60 -23.05
CA PHE A 780 4.98 27.62 -23.31
C PHE A 780 3.63 28.32 -23.46
N GLU A 781 3.03 28.23 -24.65
CA GLU A 781 1.70 28.80 -24.93
C GLU A 781 0.57 27.79 -24.63
N ASN A 782 0.84 26.51 -24.82
CA ASN A 782 -0.07 25.38 -24.71
C ASN A 782 -0.25 24.86 -23.27
N VAL A 783 -0.44 25.78 -22.33
CA VAL A 783 -0.64 25.46 -20.90
C VAL A 783 -2.12 25.59 -20.54
N TRP A 784 -2.67 24.55 -19.93
CA TRP A 784 -4.07 24.49 -19.50
C TRP A 784 -4.16 24.34 -17.98
N LEU A 785 -5.16 24.98 -17.37
CA LEU A 785 -5.44 24.84 -15.95
C LEU A 785 -6.79 24.12 -15.78
N LEU A 786 -6.78 22.94 -15.17
CA LEU A 786 -8.01 22.24 -14.81
C LEU A 786 -8.54 22.80 -13.48
N PRO A 787 -9.84 23.15 -13.38
CA PRO A 787 -10.40 23.63 -12.13
C PRO A 787 -10.43 22.50 -11.08
N PRO A 788 -10.15 22.79 -9.80
CA PRO A 788 -10.21 21.78 -8.75
C PRO A 788 -11.63 21.23 -8.57
N VAL A 789 -11.76 19.93 -8.40
CA VAL A 789 -13.06 19.26 -8.18
C VAL A 789 -13.36 19.21 -6.68
N GLY A 790 -14.48 19.79 -6.28
CA GLY A 790 -15.03 19.61 -4.94
C GLY A 790 -15.97 18.41 -4.87
N MET A 791 -16.05 17.77 -3.70
CA MET A 791 -17.05 16.73 -3.41
C MET A 791 -18.48 17.30 -3.50
N PRO A 792 -19.51 16.46 -3.77
CA PRO A 792 -20.90 16.89 -3.73
C PRO A 792 -21.23 17.55 -2.38
N LEU A 793 -21.78 18.77 -2.44
CA LEU A 793 -22.05 19.56 -1.24
C LEU A 793 -23.00 18.83 -0.27
N ARG A 794 -22.55 18.62 0.96
CA ARG A 794 -23.31 17.95 2.03
C ARG A 794 -24.02 18.95 2.92
N ARG A 795 -25.21 19.39 2.50
CA ARG A 795 -26.03 20.36 3.28
C ARG A 795 -26.41 19.86 4.67
N ASP A 796 -26.56 18.54 4.83
CA ASP A 796 -26.83 17.86 6.10
C ASP A 796 -25.68 18.00 7.11
N VAL A 797 -24.44 17.99 6.64
CA VAL A 797 -23.24 18.08 7.48
C VAL A 797 -22.81 19.53 7.70
N GLN A 798 -23.01 20.39 6.70
CA GLN A 798 -22.69 21.82 6.77
C GLN A 798 -23.47 22.56 7.87
N GLN A 799 -24.68 22.09 8.22
CA GLN A 799 -25.52 22.69 9.25
C GLN A 799 -25.05 22.43 10.70
N ARG A 800 -24.08 21.54 10.91
CA ARG A 800 -23.54 21.28 12.26
C ARG A 800 -22.80 22.50 12.77
N GLY A 801 -23.24 23.01 13.93
CA GLY A 801 -22.69 24.21 14.56
C GLY A 801 -21.32 24.00 15.21
N PHE A 802 -20.70 25.11 15.62
CA PHE A 802 -19.38 25.16 16.25
C PHE A 802 -19.23 24.20 17.45
N HIS A 803 -20.27 24.10 18.30
CA HIS A 803 -20.27 23.27 19.50
C HIS A 803 -20.44 21.76 19.25
N GLU A 804 -20.91 21.36 18.07
CA GLU A 804 -21.07 19.95 17.69
C GLU A 804 -19.77 19.33 17.15
N ARG A 805 -18.80 20.18 16.84
CA ARG A 805 -17.51 19.81 16.25
C ARG A 805 -16.40 19.95 17.29
N SER A 806 -15.35 19.13 17.21
CA SER A 806 -14.17 19.23 18.08
C SER A 806 -12.91 18.71 17.37
N GLY A 807 -11.73 18.93 17.94
CA GLY A 807 -10.48 18.38 17.40
C GLY A 807 -9.92 19.14 16.19
N LEU A 808 -8.70 18.75 15.83
CA LEU A 808 -7.95 19.22 14.67
C LEU A 808 -7.79 18.08 13.68
N LEU A 809 -7.90 18.34 12.38
CA LEU A 809 -7.70 17.34 11.33
C LEU A 809 -6.54 17.77 10.43
N PHE A 810 -5.54 16.90 10.31
CA PHE A 810 -4.52 16.97 9.27
C PHE A 810 -4.94 15.99 8.16
N PRO A 811 -5.44 16.45 6.99
CA PRO A 811 -6.04 15.56 5.99
C PRO A 811 -5.07 15.14 4.86
N LEU A 812 -3.85 15.70 4.84
CA LEU A 812 -2.94 15.55 3.71
C LEU A 812 -2.20 14.21 3.75
N CYS A 813 -2.00 13.61 2.58
CA CYS A 813 -1.42 12.28 2.47
C CYS A 813 0.12 12.31 2.48
N ILE A 814 0.72 11.38 3.23
CA ILE A 814 2.18 11.24 3.33
C ILE A 814 2.60 9.99 2.57
N MET A 815 3.25 10.16 1.43
CA MET A 815 3.61 9.07 0.51
C MET A 815 5.00 8.51 0.83
N ARG A 816 5.93 9.37 1.23
CA ARG A 816 7.29 8.96 1.60
C ARG A 816 7.89 9.86 2.66
N SER A 817 8.86 9.33 3.40
CA SER A 817 9.62 10.14 4.34
C SER A 817 10.31 11.29 3.61
N GLY A 818 10.04 12.51 4.06
CA GLY A 818 10.66 13.73 3.56
C GLY A 818 9.98 14.36 2.34
N ASP A 819 8.85 13.82 1.86
CA ASP A 819 8.02 14.54 0.88
C ASP A 819 7.49 15.88 1.46
N ALA A 820 6.86 16.68 0.60
CA ALA A 820 6.38 18.00 0.98
C ALA A 820 5.40 17.97 2.17
N VAL A 821 4.50 16.98 2.19
CA VAL A 821 3.48 16.85 3.23
C VAL A 821 4.10 16.37 4.54
N HIS A 822 5.03 15.41 4.50
CA HIS A 822 5.79 14.96 5.65
C HIS A 822 6.62 16.10 6.26
N ASP A 823 7.28 16.92 5.44
CA ASP A 823 8.01 18.11 5.91
C ASP A 823 7.08 19.08 6.66
N GLY A 824 5.88 19.33 6.13
CA GLY A 824 4.87 20.16 6.80
C GLY A 824 4.38 19.56 8.11
N PHE A 825 4.14 18.25 8.14
CA PHE A 825 3.70 17.52 9.32
C PHE A 825 4.78 17.50 10.42
N ASP A 826 6.02 17.18 10.05
CA ASP A 826 7.19 17.21 10.92
C ASP A 826 7.37 18.60 11.54
N TRP A 827 7.36 19.65 10.69
CA TRP A 827 7.45 21.02 11.15
C TRP A 827 6.32 21.41 12.12
N PHE A 828 5.09 20.99 11.83
CA PHE A 828 3.96 21.23 12.72
C PHE A 828 4.14 20.55 14.08
N CYS A 829 4.49 19.26 14.09
CA CYS A 829 4.67 18.48 15.32
C CYS A 829 5.84 18.98 16.17
N LEU A 830 6.97 19.37 15.54
CA LEU A 830 8.17 19.80 16.24
C LEU A 830 8.11 21.27 16.68
N HIS A 831 7.54 22.16 15.87
CA HIS A 831 7.64 23.60 16.10
C HIS A 831 6.31 24.27 16.47
N VAL A 832 5.17 23.84 15.92
CA VAL A 832 3.85 24.48 16.15
C VAL A 832 3.16 23.91 17.39
N ALA A 833 3.18 22.58 17.54
CA ALA A 833 2.41 21.87 18.57
C ALA A 833 2.73 22.30 20.02
N SER A 834 3.97 22.70 20.29
CA SER A 834 4.37 23.21 21.61
C SER A 834 3.66 24.51 22.01
N TYR A 835 3.28 25.35 21.03
CA TYR A 835 2.50 26.57 21.27
C TYR A 835 1.02 26.25 21.49
N LEU A 836 0.47 25.28 20.73
CA LEU A 836 -0.90 24.82 20.88
C LEU A 836 -1.16 24.23 22.27
N LYS A 837 -0.24 23.37 22.76
CA LYS A 837 -0.35 22.76 24.10
C LYS A 837 -0.41 23.75 25.27
N ARG A 838 0.09 24.99 25.08
CA ARG A 838 0.02 26.02 26.12
C ARG A 838 -1.35 26.70 26.20
N HIS A 839 -2.18 26.58 25.17
CA HIS A 839 -3.42 27.36 25.02
C HIS A 839 -4.67 26.50 24.80
N LEU A 840 -4.52 25.31 24.21
CA LEU A 840 -5.56 24.31 24.05
C LEU A 840 -5.42 23.24 25.15
N SER A 841 -6.53 22.63 25.56
CA SER A 841 -6.50 21.54 26.54
C SER A 841 -5.77 20.32 25.98
N GLU A 842 -5.13 19.52 26.85
CA GLU A 842 -4.44 18.28 26.45
C GLU A 842 -5.39 17.24 25.83
N ASP A 843 -6.70 17.43 25.99
CA ASP A 843 -7.75 16.56 25.45
C ASP A 843 -8.18 16.88 24.01
N VAL A 844 -7.69 17.97 23.38
CA VAL A 844 -8.02 18.25 21.97
C VAL A 844 -7.29 17.26 21.07
N PRO A 845 -7.99 16.35 20.36
CA PRO A 845 -7.32 15.36 19.52
C PRO A 845 -6.79 16.02 18.24
N LEU A 846 -5.61 15.57 17.79
CA LEU A 846 -5.16 15.78 16.41
C LEU A 846 -5.37 14.47 15.64
N TRP A 847 -6.34 14.48 14.74
CA TRP A 847 -6.56 13.38 13.83
C TRP A 847 -5.66 13.53 12.61
N ILE A 848 -4.99 12.44 12.28
CA ILE A 848 -4.35 12.29 10.98
C ILE A 848 -5.39 11.61 10.08
N GLY A 849 -6.04 12.42 9.25
CA GLY A 849 -6.76 11.95 8.09
C GLY A 849 -5.79 11.80 6.91
N GLY A 850 -6.19 10.99 5.95
CA GLY A 850 -5.46 10.73 4.73
C GLY A 850 -4.66 9.44 4.81
N TYR A 851 -4.09 9.07 3.67
CA TYR A 851 -3.17 7.97 3.55
C TYR A 851 -1.79 8.36 4.07
N HIS A 852 -1.20 7.48 4.88
CA HIS A 852 0.23 7.48 5.11
C HIS A 852 0.80 6.15 4.63
N HIS A 853 1.87 6.20 3.88
CA HIS A 853 2.51 4.98 3.40
C HIS A 853 3.07 4.18 4.60
N PRO A 854 2.89 2.84 4.66
CA PRO A 854 3.32 2.04 5.82
C PRO A 854 4.81 2.12 6.17
N SER A 855 5.66 2.51 5.21
CA SER A 855 7.09 2.72 5.45
C SER A 855 7.41 4.02 6.20
N VAL A 856 6.46 4.96 6.31
CA VAL A 856 6.65 6.25 6.98
C VAL A 856 6.31 6.13 8.45
N ASP A 857 7.30 6.35 9.32
CA ASP A 857 7.09 6.27 10.76
C ASP A 857 6.54 7.57 11.36
N VAL A 858 5.23 7.65 11.46
CA VAL A 858 4.52 8.77 12.12
C VAL A 858 4.37 8.62 13.63
N ARG A 859 4.75 7.47 14.23
CA ARG A 859 4.60 7.26 15.69
C ARG A 859 5.68 7.96 16.50
N PHE A 860 6.81 8.28 15.87
CA PHE A 860 7.81 9.16 16.46
C PHE A 860 7.15 10.42 17.03
N TYR A 861 6.12 10.96 16.36
CA TYR A 861 5.44 12.18 16.75
C TYR A 861 4.42 12.02 17.90
N GLU A 862 4.03 10.79 18.29
CA GLU A 862 3.15 10.55 19.45
C GLU A 862 3.74 11.13 20.76
N ARG A 863 5.06 11.29 20.82
CA ARG A 863 5.75 11.92 21.97
C ARG A 863 5.53 13.43 22.05
N PHE A 864 5.26 14.08 20.91
CA PHE A 864 5.10 15.54 20.82
C PHE A 864 3.63 15.95 20.76
N VAL A 865 2.77 15.16 20.13
CA VAL A 865 1.34 15.42 19.96
C VAL A 865 0.55 14.14 20.17
N ALA A 866 -0.63 14.25 20.79
CA ALA A 866 -1.56 13.12 20.85
C ALA A 866 -2.18 12.91 19.47
N LEU A 867 -1.62 11.96 18.71
CA LEU A 867 -2.12 11.57 17.40
C LEU A 867 -3.22 10.52 17.55
N GLU A 868 -4.33 10.73 16.87
CA GLU A 868 -5.43 9.78 16.75
C GLU A 868 -5.59 9.38 15.27
N GLY A 869 -5.98 8.13 15.00
CA GLY A 869 -6.18 7.62 13.62
C GLY A 869 -5.01 6.85 13.00
N LEU A 870 -3.92 6.58 13.76
CA LEU A 870 -2.71 5.91 13.24
C LEU A 870 -2.84 4.38 13.09
N SER A 871 -3.58 3.72 13.99
CA SER A 871 -3.65 2.25 14.03
C SER A 871 -4.59 1.65 12.99
N GLN A 872 -5.58 2.43 12.54
CA GLN A 872 -6.49 2.09 11.45
C GLN A 872 -6.81 3.37 10.67
N PRO A 873 -6.59 3.43 9.34
CA PRO A 873 -6.96 4.58 8.55
C PRO A 873 -8.47 4.79 8.66
N VAL A 874 -8.87 5.86 9.35
CA VAL A 874 -10.26 6.29 9.39
C VAL A 874 -10.48 7.12 8.12
N PRO A 875 -11.48 6.79 7.28
CA PRO A 875 -11.72 7.56 6.07
C PRO A 875 -11.96 9.04 6.38
N ASP A 876 -11.34 9.93 5.61
CA ASP A 876 -11.35 11.39 5.84
C ASP A 876 -12.74 11.95 6.03
N HIS A 877 -13.70 11.47 5.22
CA HIS A 877 -15.08 11.92 5.28
C HIS A 877 -15.72 11.71 6.66
N VAL A 878 -15.34 10.65 7.39
CA VAL A 878 -15.86 10.37 8.74
C VAL A 878 -15.30 11.38 9.74
N LEU A 879 -14.02 11.73 9.62
CA LEU A 879 -13.35 12.70 10.49
C LEU A 879 -13.83 14.13 10.17
N MET A 880 -13.99 14.47 8.89
CA MET A 880 -14.48 15.75 8.41
C MET A 880 -15.90 16.08 8.90
N GLU A 881 -16.76 15.07 9.13
CA GLU A 881 -18.10 15.27 9.70
C GLU A 881 -18.08 15.81 11.14
N HIS A 882 -17.00 15.61 11.89
CA HIS A 882 -16.92 15.92 13.33
C HIS A 882 -15.83 16.93 13.67
N CYS A 883 -14.88 17.16 12.76
CA CYS A 883 -13.77 18.07 12.99
C CYS A 883 -14.17 19.54 13.02
N ARG A 884 -13.54 20.30 13.93
CA ARG A 884 -13.74 21.74 14.06
C ARG A 884 -12.81 22.54 13.15
N VAL A 885 -11.54 22.15 13.01
CA VAL A 885 -10.56 22.92 12.22
C VAL A 885 -9.68 21.97 11.41
N LEU A 886 -9.58 22.23 10.11
CA LEU A 886 -8.64 21.57 9.22
C LEU A 886 -7.30 22.32 9.26
N VAL A 887 -6.20 21.58 9.38
CA VAL A 887 -4.86 22.13 9.49
C VAL A 887 -3.99 21.62 8.33
N ALA A 888 -3.51 22.56 7.50
CA ALA A 888 -2.66 22.29 6.34
C ALA A 888 -1.30 23.02 6.47
N PRO A 889 -0.37 22.48 7.28
CA PRO A 889 0.91 23.11 7.60
C PRO A 889 2.00 22.84 6.55
N THR A 890 1.62 22.29 5.38
CA THR A 890 2.55 22.01 4.29
C THR A 890 3.08 23.30 3.69
N ARG A 891 4.38 23.54 3.84
CA ARG A 891 5.04 24.81 3.47
C ARG A 891 5.72 24.76 2.10
N VAL A 892 6.00 23.56 1.59
CA VAL A 892 6.72 23.36 0.32
C VAL A 892 5.88 22.70 -0.77
N LEU A 893 4.55 22.77 -0.66
CA LEU A 893 3.62 22.32 -1.69
C LEU A 893 3.14 23.51 -2.52
N ALA A 894 3.33 23.42 -3.83
CA ALA A 894 3.11 24.49 -4.81
C ALA A 894 1.88 24.24 -5.71
N THR A 895 0.93 23.44 -5.26
CA THR A 895 -0.27 23.05 -6.01
C THR A 895 -1.50 23.26 -5.15
N GLN A 896 -2.67 23.31 -5.78
CA GLN A 896 -3.95 23.39 -5.09
C GLN A 896 -4.24 22.10 -4.33
N SER A 897 -4.42 22.20 -3.01
CA SER A 897 -4.85 21.07 -2.19
C SER A 897 -6.36 20.83 -2.28
N SER A 898 -6.73 19.72 -2.90
CA SER A 898 -8.12 19.24 -2.97
C SER A 898 -8.70 18.97 -1.59
N GLU A 899 -7.89 18.57 -0.60
CA GLU A 899 -8.35 18.28 0.76
C GLU A 899 -8.88 19.52 1.47
N ILE A 900 -8.28 20.69 1.22
CA ILE A 900 -8.77 21.98 1.75
C ILE A 900 -10.12 22.33 1.12
N VAL A 901 -10.25 22.14 -0.20
CA VAL A 901 -11.51 22.36 -0.95
C VAL A 901 -12.61 21.41 -0.47
N GLU A 902 -12.27 20.15 -0.23
CA GLU A 902 -13.18 19.15 0.33
C GLU A 902 -13.59 19.53 1.77
N GLY A 903 -12.66 19.91 2.63
CA GLY A 903 -12.96 20.36 4.00
C GLY A 903 -13.95 21.54 4.01
N ALA A 904 -13.78 22.49 3.10
CA ALA A 904 -14.72 23.60 2.92
C ALA A 904 -16.12 23.13 2.45
N ALA A 905 -16.22 22.13 1.58
CA ALA A 905 -17.48 21.51 1.19
C ALA A 905 -18.20 20.81 2.36
N TYR A 906 -17.44 20.30 3.34
CA TYR A 906 -17.93 19.76 4.62
C TYR A 906 -18.25 20.85 5.66
N GLY A 907 -18.02 22.12 5.34
CA GLY A 907 -18.24 23.25 6.24
C GLY A 907 -17.21 23.33 7.37
N ILE A 908 -15.93 23.08 7.06
CA ILE A 908 -14.81 23.13 8.01
C ILE A 908 -13.90 24.31 7.66
N PRO A 909 -13.66 25.26 8.57
CA PRO A 909 -12.61 26.26 8.41
C PRO A 909 -11.21 25.65 8.39
N SER A 910 -10.35 26.20 7.54
CA SER A 910 -9.00 25.70 7.31
C SER A 910 -7.94 26.74 7.71
N VAL A 911 -6.90 26.29 8.40
CA VAL A 911 -5.67 27.05 8.65
C VAL A 911 -4.55 26.47 7.80
N MET A 912 -3.92 27.31 6.98
CA MET A 912 -2.93 26.86 5.99
C MET A 912 -1.76 27.82 5.88
N ASN A 913 -0.65 27.37 5.29
CA ASN A 913 0.46 28.26 4.96
C ASN A 913 0.12 29.22 3.82
N SER A 914 0.89 30.30 3.72
CA SER A 914 0.70 31.31 2.68
C SER A 914 0.77 30.75 1.26
N SER A 915 1.64 29.76 0.99
CA SER A 915 1.75 29.14 -0.33
C SER A 915 0.47 28.42 -0.76
N GLN A 916 -0.18 27.72 0.16
CA GLN A 916 -1.43 27.00 -0.12
C GLN A 916 -2.62 27.97 -0.29
N LEU A 917 -2.67 29.02 0.52
CA LEU A 917 -3.68 30.07 0.36
C LEU A 917 -3.57 30.78 -0.99
N GLU A 918 -2.34 31.08 -1.43
CA GLU A 918 -2.04 31.67 -2.74
C GLU A 918 -2.43 30.73 -3.88
N ALA A 919 -2.09 29.43 -3.81
CA ALA A 919 -2.45 28.44 -4.82
C ALA A 919 -3.97 28.31 -5.01
N LEU A 920 -4.74 28.35 -3.92
CA LEU A 920 -6.21 28.32 -3.92
C LEU A 920 -6.86 29.65 -4.32
N GLN A 921 -6.09 30.75 -4.39
CA GLN A 921 -6.59 32.11 -4.60
C GLN A 921 -7.62 32.56 -3.55
N TRP A 922 -7.38 32.21 -2.29
CA TRP A 922 -8.24 32.57 -1.15
C TRP A 922 -7.71 33.80 -0.41
N GLU A 923 -8.58 34.50 0.31
CA GLU A 923 -8.22 35.66 1.12
C GLU A 923 -8.19 35.34 2.62
N ASP A 924 -7.19 35.89 3.33
CA ASP A 924 -7.01 35.66 4.78
C ASP A 924 -8.21 36.16 5.59
N ARG A 925 -8.69 35.34 6.52
CA ARG A 925 -9.89 35.54 7.35
C ARG A 925 -11.22 35.62 6.57
N GLN A 926 -11.22 35.31 5.26
CA GLN A 926 -12.43 35.10 4.47
C GLN A 926 -12.63 33.61 4.22
N GLU A 927 -12.01 33.00 3.22
CA GLU A 927 -12.19 31.57 2.93
C GLU A 927 -11.26 30.67 3.76
N GLY A 928 -10.19 31.22 4.34
CA GLY A 928 -9.27 30.48 5.21
C GLY A 928 -8.41 31.40 6.05
N LEU A 929 -7.62 30.84 6.99
CA LEU A 929 -6.66 31.61 7.77
C LEU A 929 -5.23 31.37 7.29
N ASN A 930 -4.48 32.46 7.12
CA ASN A 930 -3.07 32.45 6.75
C ASN A 930 -2.16 32.31 7.98
N GLY A 931 -1.63 31.11 8.18
CA GLY A 931 -0.65 30.80 9.22
C GLY A 931 0.75 31.40 8.98
N GLY A 932 0.98 32.06 7.84
CA GLY A 932 2.28 32.57 7.42
C GLY A 932 3.08 31.56 6.60
N PHE A 933 4.33 31.90 6.30
CA PHE A 933 5.30 31.00 5.65
C PHE A 933 6.42 30.70 6.64
N ASN A 934 6.53 29.44 7.07
CA ASN A 934 7.54 28.99 8.04
C ASN A 934 7.53 29.79 9.37
N ASP A 935 6.35 30.21 9.85
CA ASP A 935 6.17 30.96 11.10
C ASP A 935 5.35 30.13 12.12
N PRO A 936 5.99 29.40 13.05
CA PRO A 936 5.28 28.52 13.97
C PRO A 936 4.34 29.25 14.92
N GLN A 937 4.67 30.49 15.29
CA GLN A 937 3.90 31.28 16.26
C GLN A 937 2.63 31.82 15.61
N ARG A 938 2.76 32.41 14.42
CA ARG A 938 1.60 32.88 13.65
C ARG A 938 0.68 31.73 13.28
N PHE A 939 1.24 30.59 12.85
CA PHE A 939 0.44 29.42 12.49
C PHE A 939 -0.34 28.89 13.71
N ALA A 940 0.31 28.75 14.87
CA ALA A 940 -0.37 28.35 16.10
C ALA A 940 -1.46 29.35 16.50
N GLN A 941 -1.20 30.66 16.38
CA GLN A 941 -2.17 31.70 16.72
C GLN A 941 -3.41 31.63 15.81
N ALA A 942 -3.22 31.41 14.51
CA ALA A 942 -4.34 31.24 13.57
C ALA A 942 -5.22 30.04 13.94
N VAL A 943 -4.62 28.90 14.31
CA VAL A 943 -5.36 27.73 14.82
C VAL A 943 -6.14 28.07 16.09
N ILE A 944 -5.50 28.74 17.07
CA ILE A 944 -6.15 29.12 18.33
C ILE A 944 -7.33 30.07 18.09
N ASP A 945 -7.13 31.10 17.26
CA ASP A 945 -8.13 32.11 16.93
C ASP A 945 -9.41 31.45 16.41
N VAL A 946 -9.31 30.61 15.37
CA VAL A 946 -10.47 29.97 14.75
C VAL A 946 -11.06 28.84 15.59
N TYR A 947 -10.26 28.19 16.44
CA TYR A 947 -10.74 27.11 17.31
C TYR A 947 -11.55 27.62 18.52
N GLN A 948 -11.27 28.84 18.98
CA GLN A 948 -11.89 29.44 20.17
C GLN A 948 -12.96 30.51 19.85
N ASN A 949 -12.92 31.13 18.68
CA ASN A 949 -13.84 32.19 18.29
C ASN A 949 -14.94 31.68 17.34
N GLU A 950 -16.16 31.54 17.87
CA GLU A 950 -17.33 31.05 17.12
C GLU A 950 -17.73 31.98 15.96
N ASP A 951 -17.69 33.31 16.14
CA ASP A 951 -18.05 34.27 15.08
C ASP A 951 -17.08 34.20 13.90
N LEU A 952 -15.78 34.14 14.21
CA LEU A 952 -14.74 33.97 13.19
C LEU A 952 -14.89 32.62 12.48
N TRP A 953 -15.15 31.56 13.23
CA TRP A 953 -15.36 30.22 12.69
C TRP A 953 -16.54 30.20 11.72
N LEU A 954 -17.70 30.74 12.11
CA LEU A 954 -18.90 30.81 11.27
C LEU A 954 -18.70 31.69 10.03
N SER A 955 -18.00 32.82 10.17
CA SER A 955 -17.67 33.67 9.03
C SER A 955 -16.83 32.93 8.01
N VAL A 956 -15.71 32.32 8.45
CA VAL A 956 -14.79 31.63 7.55
C VAL A 956 -15.45 30.43 6.88
N GLN A 957 -16.20 29.65 7.65
CA GLN A 957 -16.94 28.50 7.15
C GLN A 957 -17.92 28.86 6.02
N ASN A 958 -18.67 29.95 6.18
CA ASN A 958 -19.66 30.38 5.18
C ASN A 958 -19.01 30.87 3.89
N HIS A 959 -17.95 31.67 3.96
CA HIS A 959 -17.27 32.17 2.76
C HIS A 959 -16.59 31.02 2.00
N ALA A 960 -15.89 30.14 2.70
CA ALA A 960 -15.25 28.97 2.10
C ALA A 960 -16.27 28.06 1.39
N TYR A 961 -17.39 27.76 2.05
CA TYR A 961 -18.45 26.94 1.48
C TYR A 961 -19.08 27.58 0.24
N GLN A 962 -19.34 28.90 0.28
CA GLN A 962 -19.89 29.64 -0.86
C GLN A 962 -18.94 29.61 -2.05
N LYS A 963 -17.65 29.91 -1.82
CA LYS A 963 -16.59 29.89 -2.84
C LYS A 963 -16.53 28.52 -3.55
N VAL A 964 -16.45 27.45 -2.77
CA VAL A 964 -16.38 26.07 -3.30
C VAL A 964 -17.66 25.69 -4.04
N SER A 965 -18.82 26.10 -3.53
CA SER A 965 -20.10 25.81 -4.19
C SER A 965 -20.26 26.45 -5.57
N SER A 966 -19.59 27.59 -5.80
CA SER A 966 -19.63 28.30 -7.08
C SER A 966 -18.54 27.86 -8.06
N GLU A 967 -17.33 27.55 -7.59
CA GLU A 967 -16.14 27.42 -8.45
C GLU A 967 -15.67 25.98 -8.64
N ASN A 968 -16.03 25.04 -7.75
CA ASN A 968 -15.47 23.69 -7.72
C ASN A 968 -16.47 22.60 -8.13
N ARG A 969 -17.39 22.92 -9.04
CA ARG A 969 -18.44 21.97 -9.44
C ARG A 969 -17.88 20.93 -10.40
N LEU A 970 -18.25 19.66 -10.20
CA LEU A 970 -17.88 18.56 -11.10
C LEU A 970 -18.28 18.85 -12.57
N ALA A 971 -19.36 19.59 -12.79
CA ALA A 971 -19.79 20.01 -14.13
C ALA A 971 -18.80 20.97 -14.81
N ASP A 972 -18.20 21.91 -14.07
CA ASP A 972 -17.24 22.88 -14.61
C ASP A 972 -15.91 22.19 -14.96
N PHE A 973 -15.48 21.25 -14.12
CA PHE A 973 -14.34 20.37 -14.43
C PHE A 973 -14.58 19.56 -15.70
N ARG A 974 -15.74 18.89 -15.82
CA ARG A 974 -16.06 18.10 -17.01
C ARG A 974 -16.09 18.96 -18.28
N GLN A 975 -16.68 20.14 -18.21
CA GLN A 975 -16.71 21.06 -19.34
C GLN A 975 -15.30 21.48 -19.76
N SER A 976 -14.44 21.88 -18.81
CA SER A 976 -13.04 22.24 -19.09
C SER A 976 -12.23 21.06 -19.64
N PHE A 977 -12.49 19.84 -19.14
CA PHE A 977 -11.86 18.62 -19.61
C PHE A 977 -12.28 18.24 -21.05
N ASP A 978 -13.57 18.33 -21.36
CA ASP A 978 -14.10 18.09 -22.71
C ASP A 978 -13.57 19.14 -23.70
N ASP A 979 -13.47 20.41 -23.28
CA ASP A 979 -12.88 21.48 -24.09
C ASP A 979 -11.38 21.23 -24.36
N LEU A 980 -10.63 20.77 -23.36
CA LEU A 980 -9.23 20.35 -23.52
C LEU A 980 -9.12 19.18 -24.51
N LEU A 981 -9.96 18.14 -24.37
CA LEU A 981 -9.93 16.99 -25.28
C LEU A 981 -10.24 17.39 -26.72
N ALA A 982 -11.23 18.26 -26.94
CA ALA A 982 -11.55 18.78 -28.28
C ALA A 982 -10.37 19.56 -28.88
N CYS A 983 -9.62 20.29 -28.06
CA CYS A 983 -8.42 21.01 -28.51
C CYS A 983 -7.24 20.07 -28.79
N VAL A 984 -7.02 19.05 -27.96
CA VAL A 984 -5.98 18.02 -28.14
C VAL A 984 -6.21 17.25 -29.44
N LEU A 985 -7.46 16.89 -29.74
CA LEU A 985 -7.86 16.19 -30.97
C LEU A 985 -7.93 17.10 -32.21
N GLY A 986 -7.72 18.40 -32.06
CA GLY A 986 -7.77 19.37 -33.17
C GLY A 986 -9.19 19.68 -33.69
N GLU A 987 -10.23 19.31 -32.95
CA GLU A 987 -11.64 19.59 -33.27
C GLU A 987 -12.02 21.05 -32.98
N ARG A 988 -11.30 21.70 -32.05
CA ARG A 988 -11.48 23.09 -31.65
C ARG A 988 -10.13 23.83 -31.63
N THR A 989 -10.13 25.10 -32.03
CA THR A 989 -8.96 25.98 -31.90
C THR A 989 -9.13 26.85 -30.65
N GLU A 990 -8.08 26.94 -29.83
CA GLU A 990 -8.09 27.72 -28.60
C GLU A 990 -8.33 29.22 -28.91
N GLU A 991 -9.34 29.82 -28.28
CA GLU A 991 -9.50 31.28 -28.30
C GLU A 991 -8.41 31.89 -27.41
N LYS A 992 -7.50 32.68 -27.99
CA LYS A 992 -6.44 33.37 -27.24
C LYS A 992 -7.04 34.22 -26.12
N MET A 993 -7.08 33.70 -24.88
CA MET A 993 -7.37 34.51 -23.71
C MET A 993 -6.19 35.44 -23.46
N VAL A 994 -6.40 36.72 -23.75
CA VAL A 994 -5.47 37.79 -23.36
C VAL A 994 -5.56 37.93 -21.85
N SER A 995 -4.63 37.30 -21.12
CA SER A 995 -4.62 37.37 -19.65
C SER A 995 -4.35 38.81 -19.21
N SER A 996 -5.32 39.39 -18.48
CA SER A 996 -5.12 40.63 -17.76
C SER A 996 -4.23 40.34 -16.55
N CYS A 997 -2.94 40.66 -16.68
CA CYS A 997 -1.98 40.56 -15.60
C CYS A 997 -2.43 41.42 -14.40
N VAL A 998 -3.04 40.81 -13.39
CA VAL A 998 -3.32 41.48 -12.12
C VAL A 998 -2.02 41.51 -11.32
N ARG A 999 -1.30 42.63 -11.37
CA ARG A 999 -0.21 42.91 -10.43
C ARG A 999 -0.82 43.11 -9.04
N ARG A 1000 -0.81 42.08 -8.18
CA ARG A 1000 -0.84 42.28 -6.73
C ARG A 1000 0.61 42.26 -6.23
N SER A 1001 1.16 43.43 -5.90
CA SER A 1001 2.39 43.53 -5.10
C SER A 1001 1.99 43.49 -3.63
N GLU A 1002 2.08 42.33 -3.00
CA GLU A 1002 2.15 42.28 -1.54
C GLU A 1002 3.58 41.98 -1.15
N THR A 1003 4.28 43.03 -0.72
CA THR A 1003 5.52 42.89 0.04
C THR A 1003 5.22 42.02 1.26
N ARG A 1004 5.61 40.74 1.21
CA ARG A 1004 5.60 39.84 2.36
C ARG A 1004 6.38 40.53 3.48
N ARG A 1005 5.68 40.93 4.55
CA ARG A 1005 6.32 41.53 5.72
C ARG A 1005 7.01 40.42 6.50
N PHE A 1006 8.33 40.35 6.37
CA PHE A 1006 9.18 39.58 7.26
C PHE A 1006 9.05 40.13 8.69
N SER A 1007 8.61 39.30 9.62
CA SER A 1007 8.87 39.53 11.05
C SER A 1007 10.18 38.83 11.39
N PRO A 1008 11.27 39.54 11.72
CA PRO A 1008 12.46 38.89 12.23
C PRO A 1008 12.14 38.22 13.56
N ALA A 1009 12.63 36.99 13.75
CA ALA A 1009 12.49 36.26 15.00
C ALA A 1009 13.01 37.09 16.19
N PRO A 1010 12.43 36.96 17.40
CA PRO A 1010 12.94 37.66 18.57
C PRO A 1010 14.31 37.08 18.95
N LEU A 1011 15.38 37.76 18.53
CA LEU A 1011 16.72 37.57 19.05
C LEU A 1011 16.70 37.78 20.56
N ARG A 1012 16.82 36.68 21.32
CA ARG A 1012 17.17 36.74 22.74
C ARG A 1012 18.63 37.19 22.85
N LEU A 1013 18.85 38.50 22.78
CA LEU A 1013 20.12 39.10 23.16
C LEU A 1013 20.29 38.93 24.67
N ARG A 1014 21.23 38.09 25.08
CA ARG A 1014 21.81 38.17 26.42
C ARG A 1014 22.72 39.41 26.45
N PRO A 1015 22.67 40.24 27.48
CA PRO A 1015 23.62 41.33 27.61
C PRO A 1015 24.98 40.74 28.03
N GLU A 1016 25.98 40.86 27.19
CA GLU A 1016 27.38 40.67 27.60
C GLU A 1016 27.92 41.96 28.25
N PRO A 1017 28.86 41.84 29.20
CA PRO A 1017 29.33 42.98 29.98
C PRO A 1017 30.23 43.88 29.15
N ILE A 1018 30.04 45.18 29.36
CA ILE A 1018 30.84 46.27 28.79
C ILE A 1018 32.28 46.12 29.28
N SER A 1019 33.23 45.88 28.37
CA SER A 1019 34.63 46.22 28.58
C SER A 1019 34.97 47.49 27.81
N GLU A 1020 35.31 48.53 28.55
CA GLU A 1020 36.07 49.72 28.12
C GLU A 1020 37.28 49.22 27.31
N GLY A 1021 37.47 49.60 26.04
CA GLY A 1021 37.72 50.95 25.58
C GLY A 1021 39.21 51.06 25.28
N GLU A 1022 39.61 50.84 24.02
CA GLU A 1022 40.86 51.38 23.48
C GLU A 1022 40.77 51.48 21.95
N GLU A 1023 40.93 52.71 21.47
CA GLU A 1023 40.89 53.14 20.08
C GLU A 1023 42.14 52.70 19.32
N HIS A 1024 42.04 52.43 18.00
CA HIS A 1024 42.91 53.04 16.98
C HIS A 1024 42.53 52.61 15.53
N PRO A 1025 42.90 53.40 14.51
CA PRO A 1025 42.12 53.57 13.28
C PRO A 1025 42.66 52.83 12.05
N VAL A 1026 41.77 52.78 11.06
CA VAL A 1026 41.86 52.31 9.67
C VAL A 1026 43.10 52.78 8.89
N SER A 1027 43.72 51.88 8.11
CA SER A 1027 44.23 52.23 6.76
C SER A 1027 44.39 51.04 5.81
N SER A 1028 43.94 51.28 4.59
CA SER A 1028 44.07 50.58 3.29
C SER A 1028 45.45 50.02 2.91
N HIS A 1029 45.50 48.86 2.24
CA HIS A 1029 45.83 48.74 0.79
C HIS A 1029 45.89 47.29 0.27
N ASP A 1030 45.73 47.19 -1.05
CA ASP A 1030 45.55 46.02 -1.89
C ASP A 1030 46.81 45.17 -2.18
N ALA A 1031 46.51 43.97 -2.71
CA ALA A 1031 47.22 43.22 -3.76
C ALA A 1031 48.27 42.14 -3.39
N GLU A 1032 47.83 40.91 -3.67
CA GLU A 1032 48.48 39.87 -4.52
C GLU A 1032 49.64 38.98 -4.00
N GLU A 1033 49.35 37.67 -4.12
CA GLU A 1033 50.18 36.52 -4.52
C GLU A 1033 50.88 35.60 -3.49
N SER A 1034 50.50 34.31 -3.63
CA SER A 1034 51.28 33.06 -3.57
C SER A 1034 51.33 32.23 -2.27
N GLU A 1035 50.56 31.13 -2.33
CA GLU A 1035 50.88 29.70 -2.11
C GLU A 1035 51.56 29.18 -0.82
N ASP A 1036 51.01 28.02 -0.40
CA ASP A 1036 51.48 26.96 0.50
C ASP A 1036 51.23 27.06 2.02
N GLY A 1037 50.22 26.28 2.47
CA GLY A 1037 50.01 25.87 3.86
C GLY A 1037 48.81 24.92 3.99
N GLU A 1038 49.06 23.72 4.49
CA GLU A 1038 48.15 22.55 4.65
C GLU A 1038 46.77 22.83 5.30
N PRO A 1039 45.74 21.98 5.05
CA PRO A 1039 44.41 22.21 5.59
C PRO A 1039 44.28 21.71 7.04
N ASP A 1040 44.11 22.64 7.97
CA ASP A 1040 43.61 22.35 9.32
C ASP A 1040 42.12 22.00 9.29
N ALA A 1041 41.80 20.84 9.87
CA ALA A 1041 40.46 20.31 9.98
C ALA A 1041 39.60 21.07 11.02
N PRO A 1042 38.33 21.40 10.73
CA PRO A 1042 37.38 21.80 11.76
C PRO A 1042 36.63 20.59 12.35
N LEU A 1043 36.64 20.46 13.67
CA LEU A 1043 35.75 19.57 14.42
C LEU A 1043 34.35 20.20 14.61
N GLN A 1044 33.39 19.60 13.89
CA GLN A 1044 31.96 19.31 14.16
C GLN A 1044 31.11 20.18 15.12
N THR A 1045 30.00 20.69 14.56
CA THR A 1045 28.75 21.01 15.28
C THR A 1045 27.56 20.23 14.69
N ARG A 1046 26.69 19.69 15.57
CA ARG A 1046 25.43 19.02 15.22
C ARG A 1046 24.41 20.02 14.66
N LEU A 1047 23.71 19.65 13.59
CA LEU A 1047 22.72 20.38 12.75
C LEU A 1047 23.34 21.11 11.54
N GLY A 1048 23.14 20.56 10.33
CA GLY A 1048 23.13 21.37 9.09
C GLY A 1048 21.90 22.28 9.12
N VAL A 1049 21.93 23.53 8.69
CA VAL A 1049 22.66 24.22 7.61
C VAL A 1049 23.13 25.58 8.21
N GLU A 1050 24.23 26.25 7.83
CA GLU A 1050 24.24 27.10 6.63
C GLU A 1050 25.59 27.74 6.25
N LEU A 1051 25.75 27.79 4.92
CA LEU A 1051 26.22 28.88 4.09
C LEU A 1051 27.68 29.35 4.23
N SER A 1052 28.41 29.00 3.17
CA SER A 1052 29.64 29.59 2.66
C SER A 1052 29.79 31.09 2.92
N GLN A 1053 31.00 31.46 3.33
CA GLN A 1053 31.75 32.37 2.48
C GLN A 1053 32.79 31.58 1.70
#